data_AF-A0A2V8PK37-F1
#
_entry.id   AF-A0A2V8PK37-F1
#
_cell.length_a   1.000
_cell.length_b   1.000
_cell.length_c   1.000
_cell.angle_alpha   90.00
_cell.angle_beta   90.00
_cell.angle_gamma   90.00
#
_symmetry.space_group_name_H-M   'P 1'
#
loop_
_entity.id
_entity.type
_entity.pdbx_description
1 polymer ?
#
loop_
_entity_poly.entity_id
_entity_poly.type
_entity_poly.pdbx_seq_one_letter_code
_entity_poly.pdbx_strand_id
1 'polypeptide(L)'
;MFSLKGNLLDADDRVVSPEDPDKFKKAVHLNDIHLEKGMHCVDCHFRQDSHGNGNLYNEPRAAIEIGCIDCHGSIRERATLLTSGPAAPVTTSQGKATLGRSLLRGFTVRDETGAKVPVFQRITRDRTKKDDHGKDIQLTNGDLIQNSLVVPGRWWRIVQTADTITPGTRDYSEKSRYAKTMRKDNQTWGNLPSDDKQLAHRDSNMTCFSCHSSWMTSCFGCHLSMQANRKMPNRHNEGGDSRNFTQYNFQVLRDDVFMLGRDGTVTGNRIAPVRSSSAVLVSSQNQNREWIYSQQQTVSAEGFAGQTFNTHVPHTVRARETKQCSDCHVSDKNDNNAWLAQVLLQGTNFVNFMGRYVYVAASEELEAVAATEHTDPQAVYGSTLQKIAYPDDYRKFVEGGRELKESYEHKANPRVLQVQLRGEYAYVAAGEGGLRVYDVAQIDQKGFSERITTAPVSKYGQKFYVKTKYATAVAAPSTLAVDPARWRLKADGTMIDPGRAAKLTGKDREQLVNEEQPIHPLYAYLYVVDKYEGLILVNGATLLDGDPLNNYLRRVLDPNKYANASFNPGGALSDANNIVIAGTHAYITTDHGLVIVNLDDPLNPKIVQQIGEPALKHPRSIAIQFRYGFVVDDEGLKVIDVTIPQQVHLVEGAQLALSDARDVYVARTYAYVANGKQGIAIVDVEQPEKPRLDQMFNGDGKLNDVRQVKIAMTNASLFAYVADGKNGLRILQLTSPETMPEYAGFSPRPQPVLIATHKTKGEALAISKPLDRDRAVDESGNQLSVFGRRGARPFNLEEMMRLLRTNDGNGLFFQVSDLAGNTLPH
;
A
#
# COMPACT_ATOMS: atom_id res chain seq x y z
N MET A 1 19.10 -9.90 2.64
CA MET A 1 19.26 -9.29 3.97
C MET A 1 18.27 -9.88 4.95
N PHE A 2 16.94 -9.86 4.71
CA PHE A 2 15.97 -10.38 5.69
C PHE A 2 15.07 -11.50 5.14
N SER A 3 14.77 -12.54 5.94
CA SER A 3 13.64 -13.45 5.68
C SER A 3 12.31 -12.68 5.80
N LEU A 4 11.17 -13.26 5.38
CA LEU A 4 9.83 -12.70 5.66
C LEU A 4 9.61 -12.37 7.15
N LYS A 5 10.18 -13.17 8.06
CA LYS A 5 10.15 -12.97 9.51
C LYS A 5 11.13 -11.91 10.03
N GLY A 6 11.95 -11.30 9.17
CA GLY A 6 12.90 -10.24 9.57
C GLY A 6 14.28 -10.72 10.01
N ASN A 7 14.65 -11.99 9.82
CA ASN A 7 15.97 -12.53 10.20
C ASN A 7 17.05 -12.18 9.17
N LEU A 8 18.25 -11.79 9.63
CA LEU A 8 19.39 -11.64 8.73
C LEU A 8 19.77 -12.97 8.07
N LEU A 9 20.05 -12.98 6.76
CA LEU A 9 20.43 -14.19 6.02
C LEU A 9 21.82 -14.08 5.38
N ASP A 10 22.61 -15.17 5.45
CA ASP A 10 23.88 -15.32 4.73
C ASP A 10 23.68 -15.84 3.29
N ALA A 11 24.78 -16.06 2.56
CA ALA A 11 24.75 -16.44 1.14
C ALA A 11 24.20 -17.86 0.87
N ASP A 12 24.05 -18.67 1.92
CA ASP A 12 23.47 -20.01 1.89
C ASP A 12 22.04 -20.01 2.48
N ASP A 13 21.40 -18.84 2.60
CA ASP A 13 20.08 -18.61 3.20
C ASP A 13 19.98 -19.03 4.70
N ARG A 14 21.11 -19.09 5.41
CA ARG A 14 21.11 -19.41 6.84
C ARG A 14 20.94 -18.15 7.67
N VAL A 15 20.22 -18.27 8.78
CA VAL A 15 19.99 -17.16 9.71
C VAL A 15 21.29 -16.75 10.39
N VAL A 16 21.62 -15.47 10.27
CA VAL A 16 22.70 -14.80 10.99
C VAL A 16 22.11 -14.24 12.29
N SER A 17 22.66 -14.68 13.43
CA SER A 17 22.18 -14.25 14.74
C SER A 17 22.28 -12.71 14.91
N PRO A 18 21.25 -12.05 15.46
CA PRO A 18 21.31 -10.64 15.81
C PRO A 18 22.39 -10.27 16.83
N GLU A 19 22.80 -11.22 17.68
CA GLU A 19 23.82 -11.06 18.71
C GLU A 19 25.24 -11.18 18.16
N ASP A 20 25.40 -11.63 16.92
CA ASP A 20 26.69 -11.77 16.26
C ASP A 20 27.30 -10.39 15.95
N PRO A 21 28.50 -10.05 16.49
CA PRO A 21 29.13 -8.74 16.26
C PRO A 21 29.54 -8.52 14.80
N ASP A 22 29.72 -9.60 14.02
CA ASP A 22 30.07 -9.54 12.60
C ASP A 22 28.86 -9.80 11.68
N LYS A 23 27.63 -9.76 12.21
CA LYS A 23 26.40 -10.08 11.45
C LYS A 23 26.29 -9.37 10.10
N PHE A 24 26.65 -8.09 10.01
CA PHE A 24 26.58 -7.32 8.77
C PHE A 24 27.63 -7.69 7.73
N LYS A 25 28.74 -8.34 8.15
CA LYS A 25 29.73 -8.89 7.23
C LYS A 25 29.33 -10.27 6.71
N LYS A 26 28.58 -11.03 7.53
CA LYS A 26 28.08 -12.38 7.20
C LYS A 26 26.81 -12.35 6.35
N ALA A 27 25.93 -11.39 6.61
CA ALA A 27 24.67 -11.25 5.89
C ALA A 27 24.88 -10.81 4.44
N VAL A 28 24.06 -11.33 3.54
CA VAL A 28 24.10 -10.95 2.11
C VAL A 28 23.70 -9.50 1.94
N HIS A 29 24.58 -8.74 1.29
CA HIS A 29 24.27 -7.41 0.77
C HIS A 29 23.57 -7.58 -0.57
N LEU A 30 22.26 -7.32 -0.60
CA LEU A 30 21.42 -7.46 -1.79
C LEU A 30 21.62 -6.27 -2.76
N ASN A 31 22.87 -5.97 -3.10
CA ASN A 31 23.21 -4.94 -4.08
C ASN A 31 22.77 -5.37 -5.47
N ASP A 32 22.50 -4.42 -6.37
CA ASP A 32 22.34 -4.73 -7.79
C ASP A 32 23.54 -5.54 -8.29
N ILE A 33 23.29 -6.56 -9.12
CA ILE A 33 24.35 -7.43 -9.63
C ILE A 33 25.39 -6.65 -10.43
N HIS A 34 25.00 -5.59 -11.14
CA HIS A 34 25.96 -4.76 -11.88
C HIS A 34 26.87 -4.00 -10.92
N LEU A 35 26.31 -3.46 -9.84
CA LEU A 35 27.08 -2.78 -8.79
C LEU A 35 28.01 -3.76 -8.06
N GLU A 36 27.56 -4.99 -7.78
CA GLU A 36 28.42 -6.04 -7.20
C GLU A 36 29.62 -6.36 -8.10
N LYS A 37 29.43 -6.32 -9.43
CA LYS A 37 30.52 -6.45 -10.42
C LYS A 37 31.33 -5.18 -10.64
N GLY A 38 31.16 -4.16 -9.79
CA GLY A 38 31.89 -2.90 -9.84
C GLY A 38 31.49 -1.99 -10.99
N MET A 39 30.30 -2.18 -11.58
CA MET A 39 29.74 -1.26 -12.57
C MET A 39 29.04 -0.09 -11.89
N HIS A 40 29.09 1.08 -12.53
CA HIS A 40 28.46 2.32 -12.11
C HIS A 40 27.27 2.67 -13.02
N CYS A 41 26.41 3.61 -12.60
CA CYS A 41 25.24 4.02 -13.39
C CYS A 41 25.59 4.37 -14.84
N VAL A 42 26.73 5.04 -15.07
CA VAL A 42 27.18 5.45 -16.41
C VAL A 42 27.54 4.26 -17.32
N ASP A 43 27.85 3.09 -16.75
CA ASP A 43 28.19 1.87 -17.52
C ASP A 43 26.99 1.34 -18.30
N CYS A 44 25.78 1.69 -17.86
CA CYS A 44 24.52 1.34 -18.52
C CYS A 44 23.72 2.58 -18.99
N HIS A 45 23.93 3.77 -18.43
CA HIS A 45 23.28 5.01 -18.85
C HIS A 45 24.25 5.91 -19.62
N PHE A 46 24.05 6.03 -20.93
CA PHE A 46 24.98 6.71 -21.82
C PHE A 46 24.77 8.22 -21.83
N ARG A 47 25.57 8.92 -22.67
CA ARG A 47 25.46 10.36 -22.88
C ARG A 47 24.02 10.78 -23.18
N GLN A 48 23.28 9.99 -23.94
CA GLN A 48 21.89 10.25 -24.30
C GLN A 48 20.96 10.19 -23.09
N ASP A 49 21.04 9.13 -22.28
CA ASP A 49 20.23 8.99 -21.06
C ASP A 49 20.53 10.12 -20.04
N SER A 50 21.77 10.62 -20.03
CA SER A 50 22.24 11.62 -19.07
C SER A 50 22.12 13.08 -19.54
N HIS A 51 22.25 13.34 -20.84
CA HIS A 51 22.30 14.69 -21.43
C HIS A 51 21.16 14.95 -22.43
N GLY A 52 20.33 13.95 -22.73
CA GLY A 52 19.22 14.02 -23.67
C GLY A 52 19.61 13.96 -25.16
N ASN A 53 18.60 13.83 -26.02
CA ASN A 53 18.70 13.94 -27.51
C ASN A 53 18.19 15.30 -28.01
N GLY A 54 18.01 16.27 -27.09
CA GLY A 54 17.38 17.55 -27.41
C GLY A 54 15.85 17.52 -27.37
N ASN A 55 15.21 16.37 -27.12
CA ASN A 55 13.76 16.32 -26.87
C ASN A 55 13.45 16.57 -25.39
N LEU A 56 12.31 17.23 -25.14
CA LEU A 56 11.71 17.31 -23.81
C LEU A 56 10.78 16.11 -23.61
N TYR A 57 10.99 15.40 -22.51
CA TYR A 57 10.18 14.25 -22.14
C TYR A 57 9.28 14.59 -20.96
N ASN A 58 8.04 14.11 -21.01
CA ASN A 58 7.09 14.29 -19.91
C ASN A 58 7.41 13.39 -18.70
N GLU A 59 8.29 12.39 -18.87
CA GLU A 59 8.79 11.56 -17.78
C GLU A 59 10.19 10.98 -18.05
N PRO A 60 11.00 10.68 -17.01
CA PRO A 60 12.35 10.15 -17.19
C PRO A 60 12.42 8.82 -17.96
N ARG A 61 11.38 7.97 -17.86
CA ARG A 61 11.37 6.66 -18.55
C ARG A 61 11.33 6.78 -20.07
N ALA A 62 10.74 7.85 -20.58
CA ALA A 62 10.68 8.11 -22.01
C ALA A 62 12.06 8.52 -22.57
N ALA A 63 12.99 8.93 -21.72
CA ALA A 63 14.35 9.33 -22.09
C ALA A 63 15.35 8.16 -22.11
N ILE A 64 14.92 6.94 -21.76
CA ILE A 64 15.81 5.77 -21.65
C ILE A 64 16.11 5.21 -23.05
N GLU A 65 17.39 5.06 -23.38
CA GLU A 65 17.87 4.49 -24.65
C GLU A 65 17.96 2.96 -24.57
N ILE A 66 18.36 2.38 -23.43
CA ILE A 66 18.70 0.95 -23.30
C ILE A 66 17.72 0.16 -22.41
N GLY A 67 17.49 -1.10 -22.74
CA GLY A 67 16.76 -2.07 -21.92
C GLY A 67 17.57 -3.33 -21.60
N CYS A 68 17.09 -4.15 -20.65
CA CYS A 68 17.78 -5.39 -20.24
C CYS A 68 18.04 -6.35 -21.41
N ILE A 69 17.07 -6.49 -22.33
CA ILE A 69 17.15 -7.41 -23.48
C ILE A 69 18.21 -6.98 -24.50
N ASP A 70 18.61 -5.71 -24.51
CA ASP A 70 19.62 -5.21 -25.45
C ASP A 70 21.01 -5.81 -25.16
N CYS A 71 21.26 -6.18 -23.89
CA CYS A 71 22.50 -6.82 -23.43
C CYS A 71 22.34 -8.32 -23.14
N HIS A 72 21.20 -8.72 -22.57
CA HIS A 72 20.98 -10.09 -22.12
C HIS A 72 20.19 -10.95 -23.13
N GLY A 73 19.58 -10.34 -24.15
CA GLY A 73 18.72 -11.04 -25.10
C GLY A 73 17.40 -11.47 -24.46
N SER A 74 16.58 -12.14 -25.26
CA SER A 74 15.32 -12.74 -24.83
C SER A 74 15.49 -14.24 -24.63
N ILE A 75 14.39 -14.92 -24.32
CA ILE A 75 14.33 -16.39 -24.29
C ILE A 75 14.49 -17.03 -25.69
N ARG A 76 14.31 -16.26 -26.77
CA ARG A 76 14.41 -16.75 -28.16
C ARG A 76 15.71 -16.40 -28.83
N GLU A 77 16.21 -15.20 -28.55
CA GLU A 77 17.32 -14.61 -29.30
C GLU A 77 18.36 -14.05 -28.35
N ARG A 78 19.63 -14.31 -28.67
CA ARG A 78 20.76 -13.67 -27.99
C ARG A 78 20.79 -12.18 -28.31
N ALA A 79 21.38 -11.41 -27.42
CA ALA A 79 21.47 -9.96 -27.56
C ALA A 79 22.15 -9.53 -28.86
N THR A 80 21.51 -8.60 -29.55
CA THR A 80 22.07 -7.92 -30.73
C THR A 80 23.03 -6.80 -30.34
N LEU A 81 22.98 -6.31 -29.09
CA LEU A 81 23.65 -5.10 -28.62
C LEU A 81 23.23 -3.86 -29.43
N LEU A 82 21.96 -3.81 -29.82
CA LEU A 82 21.27 -2.64 -30.35
C LEU A 82 20.30 -2.12 -29.29
N THR A 83 20.34 -0.82 -29.02
CA THR A 83 19.47 -0.19 -28.03
C THR A 83 18.01 -0.15 -28.51
N SER A 84 17.04 -0.44 -27.62
CA SER A 84 15.62 -0.55 -27.97
C SER A 84 14.67 0.28 -27.11
N GLY A 85 15.20 1.07 -26.17
CA GLY A 85 14.41 1.92 -25.28
C GLY A 85 13.64 3.02 -26.02
N PRO A 86 12.68 3.69 -25.34
CA PRO A 86 11.84 4.73 -25.96
C PRO A 86 12.62 5.90 -26.59
N ALA A 87 13.83 6.20 -26.09
CA ALA A 87 14.71 7.23 -26.63
C ALA A 87 15.80 6.69 -27.56
N ALA A 88 15.73 5.42 -27.96
CA ALA A 88 16.72 4.81 -28.84
C ALA A 88 16.78 5.56 -30.19
N PRO A 89 17.98 5.96 -30.65
CA PRO A 89 18.13 6.75 -31.86
C PRO A 89 17.83 5.90 -33.10
N VAL A 90 17.35 6.53 -34.17
CA VAL A 90 17.35 5.91 -35.51
C VAL A 90 18.72 6.11 -36.12
N THR A 91 19.43 5.02 -36.40
CA THR A 91 20.74 5.05 -37.06
C THR A 91 20.62 4.64 -38.52
N THR A 92 21.30 5.37 -39.41
CA THR A 92 21.35 5.02 -40.83
C THR A 92 22.69 4.37 -41.14
N SER A 93 22.66 3.11 -41.58
CA SER A 93 23.86 2.39 -42.05
C SER A 93 23.59 1.86 -43.45
N GLN A 94 24.49 2.16 -44.39
CA GLN A 94 24.37 1.75 -45.81
C GLN A 94 23.00 2.11 -46.43
N GLY A 95 22.46 3.29 -46.10
CA GLY A 95 21.17 3.76 -46.63
C GLY A 95 19.93 3.14 -45.97
N LYS A 96 20.08 2.21 -45.02
CA LYS A 96 18.97 1.62 -44.27
C LYS A 96 18.86 2.22 -42.88
N ALA A 97 17.69 2.79 -42.58
CA ALA A 97 17.35 3.22 -41.23
C ALA A 97 17.12 2.00 -40.33
N THR A 98 17.81 1.94 -39.20
CA THR A 98 17.70 0.91 -38.18
C THR A 98 17.42 1.60 -36.85
N LEU A 99 16.39 1.15 -36.13
CA LEU A 99 16.14 1.64 -34.78
C LEU A 99 17.23 1.10 -33.84
N GLY A 100 17.78 1.98 -33.00
CA GLY A 100 18.79 1.64 -32.02
C GLY A 100 20.21 1.99 -32.42
N ARG A 101 21.02 2.25 -31.40
CA ARG A 101 22.47 2.42 -31.48
C ARG A 101 23.16 1.08 -31.25
N SER A 102 24.20 0.80 -32.04
CA SER A 102 25.09 -0.32 -31.75
C SER A 102 26.01 -0.03 -30.57
N LEU A 103 25.92 -0.85 -29.53
CA LEU A 103 26.80 -0.80 -28.36
C LEU A 103 28.20 -1.40 -28.65
N LEU A 104 28.33 -2.16 -29.74
CA LEU A 104 29.61 -2.74 -30.19
C LEU A 104 30.53 -1.72 -30.87
N ARG A 105 30.03 -0.54 -31.24
CA ARG A 105 30.76 0.45 -32.04
C ARG A 105 30.70 1.82 -31.37
N GLY A 106 31.82 2.55 -31.40
CA GLY A 106 31.87 3.95 -30.97
C GLY A 106 31.98 4.21 -29.46
N PHE A 107 31.99 3.16 -28.62
CA PHE A 107 32.22 3.27 -27.18
C PHE A 107 33.49 2.53 -26.79
N THR A 108 34.55 3.27 -26.45
CA THR A 108 35.82 2.72 -25.98
C THR A 108 36.26 3.37 -24.69
N VAL A 109 36.89 2.58 -23.83
CA VAL A 109 37.50 2.98 -22.55
C VAL A 109 38.99 2.68 -22.59
N ARG A 110 39.73 3.18 -21.61
CA ARG A 110 41.13 2.80 -21.43
C ARG A 110 41.23 1.69 -20.41
N ASP A 111 41.96 0.63 -20.73
CA ASP A 111 42.33 -0.41 -19.76
C ASP A 111 43.50 0.03 -18.87
N GLU A 112 43.96 -0.86 -17.99
CA GLU A 112 45.08 -0.62 -17.06
C GLU A 112 46.40 -0.26 -17.77
N THR A 113 46.56 -0.66 -19.03
CA THR A 113 47.74 -0.35 -19.86
C THR A 113 47.58 0.96 -20.62
N GLY A 114 46.40 1.60 -20.53
CA GLY A 114 46.03 2.79 -21.29
C GLY A 114 45.53 2.50 -22.70
N ALA A 115 45.44 1.24 -23.12
CA ALA A 115 44.96 0.84 -24.44
C ALA A 115 43.45 1.04 -24.57
N LYS A 116 42.99 1.44 -25.77
CA LYS A 116 41.56 1.61 -26.03
C LYS A 116 40.89 0.26 -26.24
N VAL A 117 39.94 -0.08 -25.38
CA VAL A 117 39.13 -1.30 -25.47
C VAL A 117 37.65 -0.96 -25.59
N PRO A 118 36.82 -1.74 -26.31
CA PRO A 118 35.38 -1.50 -26.39
C PRO A 118 34.70 -1.63 -25.02
N VAL A 119 33.69 -0.80 -24.74
CA VAL A 119 32.85 -0.98 -23.55
C VAL A 119 32.12 -2.31 -23.63
N PHE A 120 31.38 -2.56 -24.72
CA PHE A 120 30.77 -3.86 -25.00
C PHE A 120 31.57 -4.60 -26.06
N GLN A 121 31.90 -5.85 -25.81
CA GLN A 121 32.69 -6.67 -26.73
C GLN A 121 32.04 -8.04 -26.93
N ARG A 122 31.95 -8.45 -28.20
CA ARG A 122 31.74 -9.85 -28.58
C ARG A 122 33.08 -10.55 -28.70
N ILE A 123 33.23 -11.67 -28.01
CA ILE A 123 34.41 -12.51 -28.04
C ILE A 123 34.43 -13.27 -29.37
N THR A 124 35.55 -13.21 -30.10
CA THR A 124 35.71 -13.83 -31.43
C THR A 124 36.63 -15.04 -31.42
N ARG A 125 37.37 -15.24 -30.32
CA ARG A 125 38.29 -16.35 -30.09
C ARG A 125 38.28 -16.71 -28.62
N ASP A 126 38.34 -18.01 -28.35
CA ASP A 126 38.36 -18.54 -26.99
C ASP A 126 39.57 -18.00 -26.23
N ARG A 127 39.34 -17.56 -24.99
CA ARG A 127 40.38 -17.04 -24.12
C ARG A 127 39.96 -17.12 -22.66
N THR A 128 40.96 -17.18 -21.78
CA THR A 128 40.74 -17.04 -20.34
C THR A 128 41.04 -15.61 -19.92
N LYS A 129 40.20 -15.04 -19.07
CA LYS A 129 40.44 -13.73 -18.44
C LYS A 129 40.12 -13.83 -16.96
N LYS A 130 40.95 -13.21 -16.11
CA LYS A 130 40.68 -13.15 -14.66
C LYS A 130 39.56 -12.15 -14.37
N ASP A 131 38.62 -12.54 -13.54
CA ASP A 131 37.67 -11.61 -12.93
C ASP A 131 38.33 -10.80 -11.81
N ASP A 132 37.53 -9.95 -11.18
CA ASP A 132 37.98 -9.03 -10.15
C ASP A 132 38.41 -9.67 -8.83
N HIS A 133 38.11 -10.97 -8.66
CA HIS A 133 38.56 -11.77 -7.53
C HIS A 133 39.75 -12.66 -7.92
N GLY A 134 40.33 -12.46 -9.10
CA GLY A 134 41.46 -13.23 -9.62
C GLY A 134 41.09 -14.61 -10.17
N LYS A 135 39.78 -14.93 -10.25
CA LYS A 135 39.29 -16.22 -10.73
C LYS A 135 39.32 -16.27 -12.26
N ASP A 136 39.82 -17.37 -12.80
CA ASP A 136 39.87 -17.58 -14.25
C ASP A 136 38.47 -17.84 -14.82
N ILE A 137 38.03 -16.94 -15.71
CA ILE A 137 36.78 -17.06 -16.46
C ILE A 137 37.09 -17.46 -17.89
N GLN A 138 36.57 -18.60 -18.32
CA GLN A 138 36.65 -19.06 -19.70
C GLN A 138 35.63 -18.32 -20.55
N LEU A 139 36.11 -17.59 -21.56
CA LEU A 139 35.31 -16.89 -22.54
C LEU A 139 35.40 -17.63 -23.87
N THR A 140 34.26 -18.03 -24.43
CA THR A 140 34.17 -18.73 -25.71
C THR A 140 33.76 -17.78 -26.83
N ASN A 141 34.03 -18.15 -28.08
CA ASN A 141 33.55 -17.42 -29.24
C ASN A 141 32.03 -17.17 -29.16
N GLY A 142 31.62 -15.93 -29.36
CA GLY A 142 30.23 -15.47 -29.24
C GLY A 142 29.84 -14.90 -27.88
N ASP A 143 30.64 -15.11 -26.82
CA ASP A 143 30.39 -14.51 -25.50
C ASP A 143 30.36 -12.97 -25.58
N LEU A 144 29.57 -12.36 -24.71
CA LEU A 144 29.51 -10.92 -24.54
C LEU A 144 30.16 -10.52 -23.22
N ILE A 145 30.95 -9.45 -23.25
CA ILE A 145 31.49 -8.83 -22.05
C ILE A 145 31.20 -7.33 -22.04
N GLN A 146 31.13 -6.76 -20.85
CA GLN A 146 31.10 -5.31 -20.61
C GLN A 146 32.32 -4.93 -19.78
N ASN A 147 33.05 -3.91 -20.22
CA ASN A 147 34.12 -3.25 -19.47
C ASN A 147 33.54 -1.98 -18.83
N SER A 148 34.01 -1.62 -17.63
CA SER A 148 33.60 -0.38 -16.97
C SER A 148 34.16 0.86 -17.69
N LEU A 149 33.37 1.91 -17.74
CA LEU A 149 33.74 3.26 -18.18
C LEU A 149 34.62 3.99 -17.18
N VAL A 150 34.52 3.66 -15.90
CA VAL A 150 35.11 4.46 -14.81
C VAL A 150 36.15 3.71 -14.00
N VAL A 151 36.16 2.37 -14.04
CA VAL A 151 37.20 1.55 -13.39
C VAL A 151 38.02 0.83 -14.47
N PRO A 152 39.25 1.28 -14.80
CA PRO A 152 40.11 0.61 -15.77
C PRO A 152 40.33 -0.86 -15.40
N GLY A 153 40.35 -1.74 -16.42
CA GLY A 153 40.56 -3.18 -16.25
C GLY A 153 39.35 -3.97 -15.78
N ARG A 154 38.41 -3.32 -15.07
CA ARG A 154 37.16 -3.89 -14.56
C ARG A 154 36.24 -4.35 -15.69
N TRP A 155 35.73 -5.58 -15.59
CA TRP A 155 34.88 -6.16 -16.61
C TRP A 155 34.04 -7.31 -16.07
N TRP A 156 32.98 -7.67 -16.80
CA TRP A 156 32.23 -8.90 -16.52
C TRP A 156 31.66 -9.53 -17.78
N ARG A 157 31.31 -10.81 -17.70
CA ARG A 157 30.62 -11.56 -18.77
C ARG A 157 29.12 -11.36 -18.65
N ILE A 158 28.50 -10.94 -19.76
CA ILE A 158 27.06 -10.73 -19.84
C ILE A 158 26.38 -12.07 -20.15
N VAL A 159 25.64 -12.59 -19.18
CA VAL A 159 24.85 -13.83 -19.35
C VAL A 159 23.71 -13.60 -20.33
N GLN A 160 23.48 -14.57 -21.23
CA GLN A 160 22.40 -14.51 -22.21
C GLN A 160 21.18 -15.31 -21.73
N THR A 161 19.99 -14.70 -21.75
CA THR A 161 18.74 -15.29 -21.25
C THR A 161 18.43 -16.63 -21.92
N ALA A 162 18.58 -16.72 -23.25
CA ALA A 162 18.38 -17.95 -24.01
C ALA A 162 19.26 -19.12 -23.52
N ASP A 163 20.49 -18.84 -23.08
CA ASP A 163 21.38 -19.89 -22.58
C ASP A 163 20.88 -20.42 -21.23
N THR A 164 20.34 -19.55 -20.37
CA THR A 164 19.86 -19.97 -19.05
C THR A 164 18.68 -20.94 -19.09
N ILE A 165 17.92 -20.98 -20.18
CA ILE A 165 16.75 -21.85 -20.31
C ILE A 165 17.00 -23.09 -21.17
N THR A 166 18.16 -23.18 -21.83
CA THR A 166 18.47 -24.24 -22.79
C THR A 166 19.31 -25.33 -22.14
N PRO A 167 18.81 -26.58 -22.02
CA PRO A 167 19.58 -27.67 -21.44
C PRO A 167 20.92 -27.91 -22.15
N GLY A 168 21.96 -28.20 -21.39
CA GLY A 168 23.30 -28.50 -21.91
C GLY A 168 24.16 -27.27 -22.24
N THR A 169 23.65 -26.05 -22.10
CA THR A 169 24.47 -24.84 -22.21
C THR A 169 25.24 -24.57 -20.91
N ARG A 170 26.26 -23.70 -20.98
CA ARG A 170 27.10 -23.32 -19.84
C ARG A 170 26.31 -22.68 -18.69
N ASP A 171 25.30 -21.88 -19.00
CA ASP A 171 24.57 -21.05 -18.01
C ASP A 171 23.19 -21.62 -17.65
N TYR A 172 22.92 -22.87 -18.04
CA TYR A 172 21.63 -23.52 -17.82
C TYR A 172 21.20 -23.47 -16.36
N SER A 173 19.95 -23.07 -16.15
CA SER A 173 19.26 -23.08 -14.86
C SER A 173 17.86 -23.63 -15.04
N GLU A 174 17.58 -24.73 -14.37
CA GLU A 174 16.24 -25.34 -14.39
C GLU A 174 15.18 -24.39 -13.85
N LYS A 175 15.50 -23.62 -12.79
CA LYS A 175 14.61 -22.57 -12.25
C LYS A 175 14.32 -21.49 -13.28
N SER A 176 15.34 -21.03 -14.02
CA SER A 176 15.15 -20.03 -15.10
C SER A 176 14.27 -20.60 -16.21
N ARG A 177 14.55 -21.84 -16.66
CA ARG A 177 13.75 -22.54 -17.67
C ARG A 177 12.30 -22.65 -17.22
N TYR A 178 12.04 -23.12 -16.00
CA TYR A 178 10.72 -23.23 -15.42
C TYR A 178 9.95 -21.91 -15.45
N ALA A 179 10.51 -20.86 -14.81
CA ALA A 179 9.85 -19.57 -14.70
C ALA A 179 9.59 -18.90 -16.06
N LYS A 180 10.53 -18.99 -17.01
CA LYS A 180 10.47 -18.32 -18.31
C LYS A 180 9.64 -19.05 -19.37
N THR A 181 9.47 -20.36 -19.24
CA THR A 181 8.72 -21.18 -20.22
C THR A 181 7.33 -21.59 -19.76
N MET A 182 6.95 -21.24 -18.52
CA MET A 182 5.63 -21.48 -17.97
C MET A 182 4.53 -20.91 -18.85
N ARG A 183 3.52 -21.73 -19.15
CA ARG A 183 2.35 -21.31 -19.93
C ARG A 183 1.23 -20.82 -19.02
N LYS A 184 0.29 -20.10 -19.63
CA LYS A 184 -0.92 -19.64 -18.96
C LYS A 184 -1.89 -20.76 -18.53
N ASP A 185 -1.70 -21.97 -19.07
CA ASP A 185 -2.46 -23.16 -18.66
C ASP A 185 -2.03 -23.69 -17.28
N ASN A 186 -0.97 -23.14 -16.71
CA ASN A 186 -0.43 -23.50 -15.42
C ASN A 186 0.03 -24.97 -15.29
N GLN A 187 0.35 -25.61 -16.40
CA GLN A 187 0.78 -27.01 -16.40
C GLN A 187 1.96 -27.20 -17.32
N THR A 188 1.91 -26.56 -18.48
CA THR A 188 2.91 -26.73 -19.53
C THR A 188 4.11 -25.82 -19.29
N TRP A 189 5.30 -26.40 -19.33
CA TRP A 189 6.57 -25.67 -19.34
C TRP A 189 7.69 -26.50 -19.97
N GLY A 190 8.90 -25.95 -19.99
CA GLY A 190 10.12 -26.59 -20.46
C GLY A 190 10.43 -26.30 -21.93
N ASN A 191 9.44 -26.38 -22.81
CA ASN A 191 9.61 -26.08 -24.23
C ASN A 191 9.00 -24.72 -24.60
N LEU A 192 9.69 -24.01 -25.50
CA LEU A 192 9.19 -22.73 -26.01
C LEU A 192 7.98 -22.92 -26.94
N PRO A 193 6.95 -22.07 -26.84
CA PRO A 193 5.84 -22.09 -27.80
C PRO A 193 6.31 -21.68 -29.19
N SER A 194 5.45 -21.88 -30.19
CA SER A 194 5.52 -21.10 -31.43
C SER A 194 5.10 -19.63 -31.22
N ASP A 195 4.10 -19.37 -30.36
CA ASP A 195 3.58 -18.04 -30.01
C ASP A 195 3.82 -17.67 -28.53
N ASP A 196 4.55 -16.58 -28.29
CA ASP A 196 4.84 -16.04 -26.94
C ASP A 196 3.59 -15.61 -26.16
N LYS A 197 2.44 -15.42 -26.82
CA LYS A 197 1.17 -15.13 -26.11
C LYS A 197 0.73 -16.27 -25.19
N GLN A 198 1.24 -17.48 -25.41
CA GLN A 198 0.98 -18.64 -24.55
C GLN A 198 1.81 -18.61 -23.25
N LEU A 199 2.90 -17.83 -23.20
CA LEU A 199 3.73 -17.69 -22.00
C LEU A 199 3.05 -16.81 -20.96
N ALA A 200 3.15 -17.22 -19.70
CA ALA A 200 2.71 -16.43 -18.55
C ALA A 200 3.56 -15.17 -18.38
N HIS A 201 4.87 -15.29 -18.56
CA HIS A 201 5.87 -14.28 -18.21
C HIS A 201 6.60 -13.67 -19.42
N ARG A 202 5.88 -13.41 -20.51
CA ARG A 202 6.50 -12.85 -21.73
C ARG A 202 7.00 -11.42 -21.55
N ASP A 203 8.13 -11.10 -22.19
CA ASP A 203 8.83 -9.81 -22.09
C ASP A 203 7.99 -8.61 -22.56
N SER A 204 7.03 -8.85 -23.46
CA SER A 204 6.10 -7.82 -23.96
C SER A 204 5.02 -7.42 -22.96
N ASN A 205 4.81 -8.19 -21.89
CA ASN A 205 3.78 -7.92 -20.88
C ASN A 205 4.35 -7.73 -19.47
N MET A 206 5.56 -8.20 -19.19
CA MET A 206 6.20 -8.07 -17.87
C MET A 206 7.65 -7.63 -18.01
N THR A 207 8.09 -6.72 -17.16
CA THR A 207 9.49 -6.29 -17.13
C THR A 207 10.37 -7.34 -16.44
N CYS A 208 11.64 -7.45 -16.85
CA CYS A 208 12.57 -8.40 -16.24
C CYS A 208 12.73 -8.15 -14.73
N PHE A 209 12.84 -6.88 -14.33
CA PHE A 209 13.02 -6.50 -12.94
C PHE A 209 11.78 -6.76 -12.06
N SER A 210 10.62 -7.13 -12.60
CA SER A 210 9.51 -7.64 -11.79
C SER A 210 9.88 -8.91 -11.03
N CYS A 211 10.55 -9.85 -11.70
CA CYS A 211 11.04 -11.07 -11.07
C CYS A 211 12.43 -10.86 -10.45
N HIS A 212 13.32 -10.14 -11.16
CA HIS A 212 14.72 -10.08 -10.76
C HIS A 212 15.04 -9.11 -9.61
N SER A 213 14.09 -8.30 -9.12
CA SER A 213 14.33 -7.41 -7.97
C SER A 213 14.32 -8.21 -6.66
N SER A 214 15.38 -8.06 -5.86
CA SER A 214 15.48 -8.72 -4.56
C SER A 214 14.63 -8.04 -3.48
N TRP A 215 14.73 -6.72 -3.39
CA TRP A 215 13.98 -5.87 -2.45
C TRP A 215 13.61 -4.53 -3.12
N MET A 216 12.75 -3.74 -2.48
CA MET A 216 12.31 -2.47 -3.02
C MET A 216 12.05 -1.45 -1.92
N THR A 217 12.72 -0.29 -1.99
CA THR A 217 12.38 0.83 -1.12
C THR A 217 10.96 1.32 -1.36
N SER A 218 10.16 1.37 -0.31
CA SER A 218 8.87 2.03 -0.28
C SER A 218 8.85 3.11 0.79
N CYS A 219 8.52 4.33 0.37
CA CYS A 219 8.42 5.48 1.26
C CYS A 219 6.94 5.74 1.54
N PHE A 220 6.43 5.11 2.60
CA PHE A 220 5.10 5.37 3.12
C PHE A 220 5.14 6.69 3.85
N GLY A 221 5.01 7.70 3.00
CA GLY A 221 4.72 9.10 3.23
C GLY A 221 5.71 10.01 3.93
N CYS A 222 5.42 11.28 3.71
CA CYS A 222 6.23 12.43 4.09
C CYS A 222 5.33 13.48 4.72
N HIS A 223 5.78 14.06 5.82
CA HIS A 223 5.15 15.22 6.42
C HIS A 223 5.86 16.48 5.92
N LEU A 224 5.14 17.30 5.15
CA LEU A 224 5.63 18.59 4.65
C LEU A 224 5.09 19.69 5.54
N SER A 225 5.92 20.10 6.49
CA SER A 225 5.58 21.13 7.47
C SER A 225 6.16 22.47 7.01
N MET A 226 5.27 23.37 6.59
CA MET A 226 5.60 24.74 6.20
C MET A 226 5.49 25.67 7.41
N GLN A 227 6.57 26.40 7.70
CA GLN A 227 6.65 27.36 8.79
C GLN A 227 6.89 28.77 8.24
N ALA A 228 5.94 29.67 8.46
CA ALA A 228 6.14 31.09 8.23
C ALA A 228 7.18 31.67 9.21
N ASN A 229 7.82 32.77 8.81
CA ASN A 229 8.86 33.50 9.55
C ASN A 229 10.20 32.76 9.75
N ARG A 230 10.35 31.52 9.28
CA ARG A 230 11.64 30.84 9.26
C ARG A 230 12.40 31.23 8.00
N LYS A 231 13.35 32.16 8.14
CA LYS A 231 14.21 32.62 7.06
C LYS A 231 15.24 31.56 6.71
N MET A 232 15.27 31.10 5.46
CA MET A 232 16.23 30.12 4.96
C MET A 232 16.71 30.54 3.56
N PRO A 233 17.99 30.33 3.21
CA PRO A 233 18.47 30.51 1.86
C PRO A 233 17.71 29.59 0.89
N ASN A 234 17.33 30.12 -0.27
CA ASN A 234 16.76 29.31 -1.34
C ASN A 234 17.82 28.31 -1.82
N ARG A 235 17.48 27.02 -1.79
CA ARG A 235 18.40 25.93 -2.16
C ARG A 235 18.33 25.55 -3.65
N HIS A 236 17.31 26.03 -4.36
CA HIS A 236 17.22 25.96 -5.81
C HIS A 236 17.73 27.29 -6.39
N ASN A 237 18.20 27.28 -7.65
CA ASN A 237 19.01 28.31 -8.33
C ASN A 237 18.43 29.74 -8.41
N GLU A 238 17.41 30.05 -7.61
CA GLU A 238 16.72 31.32 -7.43
C GLU A 238 17.56 32.36 -6.67
N GLY A 239 18.50 31.90 -5.81
CA GLY A 239 19.24 32.77 -4.90
C GLY A 239 18.35 33.45 -3.85
N GLY A 240 18.96 34.25 -2.95
CA GLY A 240 18.22 34.96 -1.90
C GLY A 240 17.68 34.07 -0.79
N ASP A 241 16.75 34.62 0.00
CA ASP A 241 16.16 33.96 1.17
C ASP A 241 14.63 33.91 1.05
N SER A 242 14.02 32.80 1.46
CA SER A 242 12.57 32.67 1.70
C SER A 242 12.27 32.70 3.20
N ARG A 243 11.09 33.19 3.58
CA ARG A 243 10.58 33.16 4.97
C ARG A 243 9.54 32.06 5.21
N ASN A 244 9.25 31.25 4.20
CA ASN A 244 8.33 30.14 4.25
C ASN A 244 9.13 28.86 4.05
N PHE A 245 9.68 28.33 5.14
CA PHE A 245 10.49 27.12 5.08
C PHE A 245 9.59 25.90 5.19
N THR A 246 9.66 25.03 4.17
CA THR A 246 9.01 23.71 4.21
C THR A 246 10.06 22.65 4.47
N GLN A 247 9.94 21.96 5.60
CA GLN A 247 10.78 20.82 5.90
C GLN A 247 10.22 19.55 5.25
N TYR A 248 11.11 18.72 4.70
CA TYR A 248 10.77 17.42 4.12
C TYR A 248 11.05 16.31 5.13
N ASN A 249 10.03 15.85 5.85
CA ASN A 249 10.18 14.84 6.91
C ASN A 249 9.66 13.48 6.43
N PHE A 250 10.57 12.56 6.14
CA PHE A 250 10.21 11.16 5.89
C PHE A 250 9.59 10.56 7.15
N GLN A 251 8.45 9.90 6.99
CA GLN A 251 7.86 9.16 8.09
C GLN A 251 8.28 7.69 8.00
N VAL A 252 7.60 6.87 7.19
CA VAL A 252 7.83 5.42 7.20
C VAL A 252 8.60 4.99 5.94
N LEU A 253 9.78 4.41 6.13
CA LEU A 253 10.60 3.81 5.07
C LEU A 253 10.71 2.31 5.30
N ARG A 254 10.47 1.51 4.25
CA ARG A 254 10.41 0.04 4.31
C ARG A 254 11.02 -0.57 3.05
N ASP A 255 11.65 -1.73 3.18
CA ASP A 255 12.25 -2.52 2.08
C ASP A 255 11.67 -3.94 1.94
N ASP A 256 10.95 -4.40 2.96
CA ASP A 256 10.16 -5.63 3.04
C ASP A 256 8.84 -5.57 2.25
N VAL A 257 8.77 -4.73 1.23
CA VAL A 257 7.56 -4.48 0.44
C VAL A 257 7.72 -4.95 -0.99
N PHE A 258 6.68 -5.63 -1.49
CA PHE A 258 6.57 -5.95 -2.90
C PHE A 258 5.15 -5.69 -3.40
N MET A 259 5.04 -4.93 -4.49
CA MET A 259 3.79 -4.47 -5.09
C MET A 259 3.96 -4.50 -6.61
N LEU A 260 2.91 -4.86 -7.35
CA LEU A 260 2.91 -4.95 -8.81
C LEU A 260 1.76 -4.15 -9.42
N GLY A 261 2.02 -3.54 -10.57
CA GLY A 261 1.01 -2.80 -11.33
C GLY A 261 1.40 -2.63 -12.78
N ARG A 262 0.64 -1.84 -13.52
CA ARG A 262 0.94 -1.47 -14.91
C ARG A 262 1.85 -0.26 -14.95
N ASP A 263 2.95 -0.37 -15.69
CA ASP A 263 3.85 0.75 -16.00
C ASP A 263 3.23 1.71 -17.02
N GLY A 264 3.83 2.87 -17.20
CA GLY A 264 3.29 3.92 -18.08
C GLY A 264 3.24 3.50 -19.55
N THR A 265 2.39 4.19 -20.30
CA THR A 265 2.17 3.92 -21.74
C THR A 265 3.46 3.98 -22.55
N VAL A 266 4.41 4.85 -22.19
CA VAL A 266 5.72 4.97 -22.86
C VAL A 266 6.57 3.68 -22.78
N THR A 267 6.28 2.81 -21.81
CA THR A 267 6.98 1.53 -21.60
C THR A 267 6.15 0.31 -22.00
N GLY A 268 5.00 0.54 -22.66
CA GLY A 268 4.12 -0.50 -23.19
C GLY A 268 3.16 -1.12 -22.16
N ASN A 269 2.82 -0.41 -21.07
CA ASN A 269 1.89 -0.90 -20.04
C ASN A 269 2.26 -2.28 -19.47
N ARG A 270 3.57 -2.55 -19.36
CA ARG A 270 4.09 -3.81 -18.82
C ARG A 270 3.91 -3.89 -17.31
N ILE A 271 3.79 -5.10 -16.79
CA ILE A 271 3.80 -5.38 -15.36
C ILE A 271 5.18 -5.01 -14.81
N ALA A 272 5.19 -4.13 -13.81
CA ALA A 272 6.40 -3.64 -13.14
C ALA A 272 6.19 -3.56 -11.62
N PRO A 273 7.26 -3.62 -10.81
CA PRO A 273 7.21 -3.28 -9.40
C PRO A 273 6.69 -1.86 -9.20
N VAL A 274 5.87 -1.67 -8.18
CA VAL A 274 5.30 -0.39 -7.77
C VAL A 274 5.80 -0.06 -6.37
N ARG A 275 6.07 1.21 -6.07
CA ARG A 275 6.34 1.64 -4.70
C ARG A 275 5.44 2.82 -4.33
N SER A 276 5.20 2.97 -3.04
CA SER A 276 4.75 4.27 -2.52
C SER A 276 5.84 5.32 -2.81
N SER A 277 5.42 6.45 -3.38
CA SER A 277 6.29 7.52 -3.87
C SER A 277 5.93 8.83 -3.22
N SER A 278 6.31 8.92 -1.94
CA SER A 278 6.15 10.12 -1.13
C SER A 278 4.69 10.48 -0.93
N ALA A 279 3.97 9.61 -0.23
CA ALA A 279 2.60 9.82 0.20
C ALA A 279 2.49 11.07 1.12
N VAL A 280 2.12 12.22 0.59
CA VAL A 280 2.31 13.51 1.29
C VAL A 280 1.17 13.79 2.27
N LEU A 281 1.53 14.29 3.45
CA LEU A 281 0.66 15.02 4.35
C LEU A 281 1.22 16.43 4.53
N VAL A 282 0.37 17.43 4.50
CA VAL A 282 0.78 18.85 4.57
C VAL A 282 0.33 19.51 5.86
N SER A 283 1.20 20.33 6.42
CA SER A 283 0.88 21.23 7.53
C SER A 283 1.40 22.62 7.20
N SER A 284 0.67 23.65 7.62
CA SER A 284 1.12 25.03 7.45
C SER A 284 0.91 25.83 8.72
N GLN A 285 1.96 26.53 9.13
CA GLN A 285 1.96 27.47 10.23
C GLN A 285 2.06 28.89 9.69
N ASN A 286 1.12 29.74 10.10
CA ASN A 286 1.10 31.15 9.72
C ASN A 286 2.07 32.01 10.55
N GLN A 287 2.13 33.32 10.28
CA GLN A 287 3.05 34.24 10.96
C GLN A 287 2.78 34.39 12.47
N ASN A 288 1.56 34.11 12.92
CA ASN A 288 1.14 34.15 14.32
C ASN A 288 1.49 32.84 15.06
N ARG A 289 2.20 31.91 14.39
CA ARG A 289 2.52 30.57 14.90
C ARG A 289 1.29 29.70 15.13
N GLU A 290 0.25 29.91 14.34
CA GLU A 290 -0.97 29.10 14.35
C GLU A 290 -0.89 28.08 13.22
N TRP A 291 -1.16 26.80 13.52
CA TRP A 291 -1.29 25.77 12.50
C TRP A 291 -2.67 25.86 11.86
N ILE A 292 -2.74 26.50 10.71
CA ILE A 292 -3.99 26.73 9.97
C ILE A 292 -4.54 25.44 9.36
N TYR A 293 -3.69 24.44 9.18
CA TYR A 293 -4.06 23.04 8.96
C TYR A 293 -2.88 22.15 9.36
N SER A 294 -3.20 20.97 9.88
CA SER A 294 -2.24 20.00 10.41
C SER A 294 -2.48 18.64 9.77
N GLN A 295 -1.43 18.07 9.16
CA GLN A 295 -1.37 16.72 8.57
C GLN A 295 -2.53 16.42 7.60
N GLN A 296 -2.88 17.39 6.76
CA GLN A 296 -3.96 17.22 5.78
C GLN A 296 -3.52 16.37 4.58
N GLN A 297 -4.47 15.59 4.08
CA GLN A 297 -4.30 14.82 2.84
C GLN A 297 -4.38 15.75 1.63
N THR A 298 -3.73 15.36 0.53
CA THR A 298 -3.88 16.02 -0.76
C THR A 298 -4.75 15.18 -1.69
N VAL A 299 -5.45 15.84 -2.60
CA VAL A 299 -6.24 15.21 -3.67
C VAL A 299 -5.73 15.76 -5.00
N SER A 300 -5.47 14.87 -5.95
CA SER A 300 -5.06 15.26 -7.31
C SER A 300 -6.20 16.01 -8.02
N ALA A 301 -5.87 16.77 -9.07
CA ALA A 301 -6.89 17.47 -9.89
C ALA A 301 -7.97 16.51 -10.44
N GLU A 302 -7.56 15.28 -10.70
CA GLU A 302 -8.35 14.16 -11.19
C GLU A 302 -9.15 13.43 -10.07
N GLY A 303 -9.06 13.88 -8.82
CA GLY A 303 -9.85 13.36 -7.71
C GLY A 303 -9.27 12.15 -6.97
N PHE A 304 -8.09 11.66 -7.36
CA PHE A 304 -7.43 10.57 -6.63
C PHE A 304 -6.66 11.07 -5.42
N ALA A 305 -6.49 10.19 -4.42
CA ALA A 305 -5.71 10.49 -3.24
C ALA A 305 -4.23 10.76 -3.56
N GLY A 306 -3.65 11.74 -2.86
CA GLY A 306 -2.24 12.10 -2.92
C GLY A 306 -1.32 11.19 -2.10
N GLN A 307 -1.82 10.06 -1.59
CA GLN A 307 -0.97 8.96 -1.13
C GLN A 307 -0.38 8.23 -2.36
N THR A 308 0.52 8.91 -3.07
CA THR A 308 0.95 8.57 -4.43
C THR A 308 1.77 7.28 -4.53
N PHE A 309 1.57 6.55 -5.64
CA PHE A 309 2.34 5.37 -6.02
C PHE A 309 2.99 5.56 -7.38
N ASN A 310 3.99 4.72 -7.69
CA ASN A 310 4.67 4.77 -8.98
C ASN A 310 5.35 3.44 -9.28
N THR A 311 5.32 3.05 -10.54
CA THR A 311 6.18 1.98 -11.03
C THR A 311 7.65 2.33 -10.85
N HIS A 312 8.49 1.37 -10.49
CA HIS A 312 9.86 1.66 -10.10
C HIS A 312 10.82 0.56 -10.54
N VAL A 313 12.03 0.95 -10.88
CA VAL A 313 13.17 0.05 -11.03
C VAL A 313 13.96 0.18 -9.72
N PRO A 314 13.91 -0.81 -8.82
CA PRO A 314 14.56 -0.70 -7.51
C PRO A 314 16.09 -0.59 -7.57
N HIS A 315 16.71 -0.96 -8.69
CA HIS A 315 18.15 -1.16 -8.81
C HIS A 315 18.68 -2.14 -7.77
N THR A 316 17.98 -3.28 -7.66
CA THR A 316 18.29 -4.40 -6.76
C THR A 316 18.23 -5.71 -7.54
N VAL A 317 18.55 -5.65 -8.85
CA VAL A 317 18.42 -6.77 -9.78
C VAL A 317 19.45 -7.84 -9.43
N ARG A 318 19.00 -9.08 -9.27
CA ARG A 318 19.82 -10.24 -8.92
C ARG A 318 19.64 -11.39 -9.90
N ALA A 319 20.59 -12.32 -9.86
CA ALA A 319 20.51 -13.57 -10.61
C ALA A 319 20.01 -14.76 -9.77
N ARG A 320 20.11 -14.69 -8.43
CA ARG A 320 19.77 -15.77 -7.51
C ARG A 320 18.72 -15.36 -6.49
N GLU A 321 18.92 -14.24 -5.81
CA GLU A 321 18.03 -13.70 -4.78
C GLU A 321 16.87 -12.93 -5.42
N THR A 322 16.13 -13.60 -6.30
CA THR A 322 15.01 -13.04 -7.08
C THR A 322 13.67 -13.42 -6.46
N LYS A 323 12.59 -12.81 -6.96
CA LYS A 323 11.23 -13.21 -6.59
C LYS A 323 10.95 -14.66 -7.00
N GLN A 324 10.30 -15.38 -6.10
CA GLN A 324 9.83 -16.75 -6.29
C GLN A 324 8.37 -16.76 -6.75
N CYS A 325 7.81 -17.96 -6.95
CA CYS A 325 6.43 -18.10 -7.41
C CYS A 325 5.45 -17.60 -6.35
N SER A 326 5.65 -17.98 -5.08
CA SER A 326 4.78 -17.56 -3.98
C SER A 326 4.92 -16.08 -3.60
N ASP A 327 5.89 -15.36 -4.16
CA ASP A 327 5.97 -13.90 -4.01
C ASP A 327 4.91 -13.17 -4.84
N CYS A 328 4.30 -13.83 -5.82
CA CYS A 328 3.33 -13.25 -6.77
C CYS A 328 2.00 -14.02 -6.85
N HIS A 329 2.00 -15.32 -6.54
CA HIS A 329 0.83 -16.21 -6.63
C HIS A 329 0.51 -16.83 -5.27
N VAL A 330 -0.68 -17.44 -5.14
CA VAL A 330 -1.11 -18.07 -3.88
C VAL A 330 -0.19 -19.24 -3.55
N SER A 331 0.38 -19.23 -2.35
CA SER A 331 1.22 -20.32 -1.85
C SER A 331 0.38 -21.59 -1.67
N ASP A 332 0.93 -22.75 -2.02
CA ASP A 332 0.32 -24.07 -1.75
C ASP A 332 0.16 -24.36 -0.26
N LYS A 333 0.97 -23.72 0.58
CA LYS A 333 0.85 -23.70 2.05
C LYS A 333 -0.21 -22.74 2.56
N ASN A 334 -0.78 -21.91 1.68
CA ASN A 334 -1.79 -20.90 1.99
C ASN A 334 -1.35 -19.93 3.10
N ASP A 335 -0.07 -19.56 3.11
CA ASP A 335 0.60 -18.76 4.15
C ASP A 335 0.99 -17.34 3.70
N ASN A 336 0.53 -16.91 2.52
CA ASN A 336 0.91 -15.63 1.90
C ASN A 336 -0.26 -14.69 1.60
N ASN A 337 -1.41 -14.85 2.28
CA ASN A 337 -2.60 -14.01 2.07
C ASN A 337 -2.31 -12.50 2.25
N ALA A 338 -1.67 -12.15 3.37
CA ALA A 338 -1.28 -10.77 3.66
C ALA A 338 -0.26 -10.21 2.66
N TRP A 339 0.66 -11.07 2.20
CA TRP A 339 1.66 -10.71 1.20
C TRP A 339 0.99 -10.38 -0.13
N LEU A 340 0.05 -11.21 -0.59
CA LEU A 340 -0.67 -10.95 -1.84
C LEU A 340 -1.58 -9.71 -1.77
N ALA A 341 -2.17 -9.41 -0.61
CA ALA A 341 -2.86 -8.14 -0.39
C ALA A 341 -1.93 -6.94 -0.67
N GLN A 342 -0.66 -7.05 -0.24
CA GLN A 342 0.36 -6.05 -0.54
C GLN A 342 0.74 -6.05 -2.02
N VAL A 343 1.00 -7.22 -2.63
CA VAL A 343 1.36 -7.35 -4.05
C VAL A 343 0.34 -6.66 -4.95
N LEU A 344 -0.94 -6.77 -4.61
CA LEU A 344 -2.06 -6.18 -5.35
C LEU A 344 -2.36 -4.73 -4.99
N LEU A 345 -1.62 -4.12 -4.06
CA LEU A 345 -1.85 -2.77 -3.53
C LEU A 345 -3.21 -2.56 -2.86
N GLN A 346 -3.83 -3.62 -2.34
CA GLN A 346 -5.06 -3.53 -1.54
C GLN A 346 -4.78 -2.99 -0.13
N GLY A 347 -3.49 -2.90 0.25
CA GLY A 347 -3.05 -2.44 1.57
C GLY A 347 -3.12 -3.54 2.62
N THR A 348 -2.32 -3.40 3.67
CA THR A 348 -2.18 -4.39 4.75
C THR A 348 -2.44 -3.80 6.13
N ASN A 349 -2.90 -2.54 6.20
CA ASN A 349 -3.13 -1.74 7.41
C ASN A 349 -1.91 -1.52 8.31
N PHE A 350 -0.76 -2.13 8.02
CA PHE A 350 0.40 -2.12 8.92
C PHE A 350 1.11 -0.77 8.94
N VAL A 351 1.26 -0.13 7.78
CA VAL A 351 1.92 1.18 7.65
C VAL A 351 0.94 2.36 7.68
N ASN A 352 -0.32 2.11 8.09
CA ASN A 352 -1.31 3.16 8.21
C ASN A 352 -0.87 4.24 9.19
N PHE A 353 -1.42 5.44 9.05
CA PHE A 353 -0.99 6.60 9.83
C PHE A 353 -2.08 7.12 10.75
N MET A 354 -1.82 6.98 12.05
CA MET A 354 -2.51 7.70 13.09
C MET A 354 -1.74 9.00 13.29
N GLY A 355 -2.35 10.14 12.95
CA GLY A 355 -1.70 11.44 13.03
C GLY A 355 -1.36 11.87 14.46
N ARG A 356 -1.11 13.16 14.64
CA ARG A 356 -0.88 13.74 15.97
C ARG A 356 -2.11 13.60 16.86
N TYR A 357 -3.30 13.72 16.30
CA TYR A 357 -4.57 13.59 17.03
C TYR A 357 -5.24 12.25 16.76
N VAL A 358 -5.59 11.55 17.85
CA VAL A 358 -6.39 10.33 17.84
C VAL A 358 -7.83 10.70 18.15
N TYR A 359 -8.73 10.45 17.20
CA TYR A 359 -10.16 10.71 17.39
C TYR A 359 -10.82 9.50 18.05
N VAL A 360 -11.35 9.73 19.24
CA VAL A 360 -11.97 8.73 20.12
C VAL A 360 -13.46 9.00 20.20
N ALA A 361 -14.25 8.00 19.85
CA ALA A 361 -15.68 7.96 20.12
C ALA A 361 -15.89 7.60 21.58
N ALA A 362 -16.26 8.59 22.40
CA ALA A 362 -16.62 8.37 23.79
C ALA A 362 -18.15 8.38 23.97
N SER A 363 -18.62 7.70 25.01
CA SER A 363 -20.07 7.57 25.29
C SER A 363 -20.79 8.90 25.50
N GLU A 364 -20.07 9.99 25.77
CA GLU A 364 -20.63 11.33 26.02
C GLU A 364 -20.30 12.35 24.92
N GLU A 365 -19.17 12.18 24.20
CA GLU A 365 -18.70 13.15 23.20
C GLU A 365 -17.67 12.55 22.23
N LEU A 366 -17.36 13.32 21.17
CA LEU A 366 -16.19 13.07 20.34
C LEU A 366 -14.99 13.79 20.95
N GLU A 367 -13.91 13.06 21.20
CA GLU A 367 -12.67 13.60 21.75
C GLU A 367 -11.50 13.38 20.79
N ALA A 368 -10.61 14.35 20.68
CA ALA A 368 -9.38 14.29 19.89
C ALA A 368 -8.18 14.46 20.82
N VAL A 369 -7.40 13.40 20.99
CA VAL A 369 -6.29 13.32 21.96
C VAL A 369 -4.96 13.46 21.23
N ALA A 370 -4.10 14.39 21.65
CA ALA A 370 -2.75 14.51 21.09
C ALA A 370 -1.86 13.34 21.56
N ALA A 371 -1.45 12.50 20.62
CA ALA A 371 -0.68 11.27 20.86
C ALA A 371 0.82 11.40 20.55
N THR A 372 1.24 12.49 19.90
CA THR A 372 2.63 12.72 19.52
C THR A 372 3.14 14.07 19.98
N GLU A 373 4.47 14.19 20.02
CA GLU A 373 5.16 15.48 20.02
C GLU A 373 4.64 16.37 18.89
N HIS A 374 4.68 17.68 19.13
CA HIS A 374 4.22 18.66 18.17
C HIS A 374 5.22 18.81 17.02
N THR A 375 6.50 18.94 17.34
CA THR A 375 7.58 19.16 16.38
C THR A 375 8.02 17.88 15.70
N ASP A 376 8.52 17.97 14.47
CA ASP A 376 9.15 16.82 13.81
C ASP A 376 10.52 16.48 14.42
N PRO A 377 10.85 15.18 14.58
CA PRO A 377 10.00 14.03 14.28
C PRO A 377 8.84 13.90 15.29
N GLN A 378 7.60 13.82 14.80
CA GLN A 378 6.41 13.70 15.66
C GLN A 378 6.34 12.32 16.33
N ALA A 379 7.17 12.14 17.35
CA ALA A 379 7.31 10.90 18.09
C ALA A 379 6.09 10.68 18.99
N VAL A 380 5.57 9.44 19.01
CA VAL A 380 4.49 9.06 19.92
C VAL A 380 4.97 9.19 21.37
N TYR A 381 4.16 9.81 22.24
CA TYR A 381 4.51 9.97 23.66
C TYR A 381 4.76 8.63 24.35
N GLY A 382 5.81 8.56 25.17
CA GLY A 382 6.24 7.37 25.90
C GLY A 382 6.97 6.32 25.06
N SER A 383 7.12 6.55 23.75
CA SER A 383 7.79 5.62 22.84
C SER A 383 9.31 5.68 22.91
N THR A 384 9.95 4.64 22.37
CA THR A 384 11.41 4.61 22.16
C THR A 384 11.91 5.81 21.35
N LEU A 385 11.21 6.19 20.28
CA LEU A 385 11.64 7.32 19.45
C LEU A 385 11.62 8.63 20.23
N GLN A 386 10.59 8.84 21.07
CA GLN A 386 10.54 10.04 21.92
C GLN A 386 11.71 10.06 22.90
N LYS A 387 12.04 8.91 23.51
CA LYS A 387 13.20 8.79 24.41
C LYS A 387 14.51 9.21 23.74
N ILE A 388 14.69 8.88 22.46
CA ILE A 388 15.90 9.23 21.69
C ILE A 388 15.88 10.70 21.26
N ALA A 389 14.77 11.15 20.65
CA ALA A 389 14.69 12.46 20.01
C ALA A 389 14.39 13.61 21.00
N TYR A 390 13.69 13.32 22.10
CA TYR A 390 13.23 14.26 23.12
C TYR A 390 13.45 13.70 24.54
N PRO A 391 14.71 13.45 24.96
CA PRO A 391 15.00 12.73 26.21
C PRO A 391 14.47 13.45 27.46
N ASP A 392 14.45 14.79 27.47
CA ASP A 392 13.94 15.57 28.61
C ASP A 392 12.41 15.50 28.70
N ASP A 393 11.72 15.62 27.57
CA ASP A 393 10.26 15.58 27.55
C ASP A 393 9.73 14.16 27.75
N TYR A 394 10.47 13.15 27.28
CA TYR A 394 10.22 11.75 27.63
C TYR A 394 10.29 11.54 29.15
N ARG A 395 11.36 12.02 29.82
CA ARG A 395 11.49 11.89 31.29
C ARG A 395 10.33 12.55 32.02
N LYS A 396 9.99 13.79 31.67
CA LYS A 396 8.84 14.51 32.24
C LYS A 396 7.52 13.76 32.02
N PHE A 397 7.31 13.19 30.83
CA PHE A 397 6.11 12.43 30.50
C PHE A 397 5.99 11.15 31.33
N VAL A 398 7.10 10.41 31.49
CA VAL A 398 7.15 9.19 32.31
C VAL A 398 6.97 9.51 33.79
N GLU A 399 7.65 10.52 34.32
CA GLU A 399 7.49 11.01 35.71
C GLU A 399 6.08 11.53 35.97
N GLY A 400 5.44 12.12 34.95
CA GLY A 400 4.05 12.56 34.95
C GLY A 400 3.02 11.44 34.81
N GLY A 401 3.41 10.18 34.99
CA GLY A 401 2.50 9.03 34.97
C GLY A 401 2.08 8.54 33.58
N ARG A 402 2.77 8.97 32.51
CA ARG A 402 2.48 8.62 31.11
C ARG A 402 1.07 9.04 30.64
N GLU A 403 0.57 10.12 31.21
CA GLU A 403 -0.75 10.68 30.89
C GLU A 403 -0.67 11.69 29.74
N LEU A 404 -1.45 11.47 28.68
CA LEU A 404 -1.66 12.45 27.61
C LEU A 404 -2.61 13.53 28.13
N LYS A 405 -2.17 14.78 28.15
CA LYS A 405 -2.91 15.90 28.77
C LYS A 405 -3.59 16.84 27.77
N GLU A 406 -3.13 16.84 26.52
CA GLU A 406 -3.70 17.68 25.46
C GLU A 406 -4.81 16.90 24.75
N SER A 407 -6.06 17.29 24.98
CA SER A 407 -7.22 16.81 24.24
C SER A 407 -8.21 17.94 23.96
N TYR A 408 -9.06 17.73 22.95
CA TYR A 408 -10.11 18.64 22.54
C TYR A 408 -11.41 17.87 22.31
N GLU A 409 -12.53 18.49 22.61
CA GLU A 409 -13.85 17.88 22.58
C GLU A 409 -14.84 18.73 21.79
N HIS A 410 -15.99 18.13 21.44
CA HIS A 410 -17.14 18.87 20.95
C HIS A 410 -18.33 18.78 21.92
N LYS A 411 -18.69 19.93 22.52
CA LYS A 411 -19.63 20.03 23.66
C LYS A 411 -21.11 19.79 23.36
N ALA A 412 -21.49 19.50 22.10
CA ALA A 412 -22.90 19.27 21.75
C ALA A 412 -23.43 17.88 22.20
N ASN A 413 -22.56 17.03 22.77
CA ASN A 413 -22.86 15.83 23.55
C ASN A 413 -23.88 14.80 23.00
N PRO A 414 -23.88 14.43 21.69
CA PRO A 414 -24.49 13.15 21.35
C PRO A 414 -23.53 12.03 21.74
N ARG A 415 -24.08 10.92 22.28
CA ARG A 415 -23.36 9.66 22.43
C ARG A 415 -22.67 9.30 21.11
N VAL A 416 -21.36 9.04 21.13
CA VAL A 416 -20.59 8.68 19.93
C VAL A 416 -20.26 7.19 19.96
N LEU A 417 -20.90 6.40 19.10
CA LEU A 417 -20.70 4.95 19.03
C LEU A 417 -19.50 4.58 18.14
N GLN A 418 -19.32 5.31 17.05
CA GLN A 418 -18.23 5.10 16.11
C GLN A 418 -17.82 6.42 15.46
N VAL A 419 -16.55 6.52 15.09
CA VAL A 419 -15.99 7.64 14.33
C VAL A 419 -15.08 7.13 13.21
N GLN A 420 -15.09 7.81 12.07
CA GLN A 420 -14.10 7.65 11.00
C GLN A 420 -13.68 9.03 10.48
N LEU A 421 -12.39 9.33 10.60
CA LEU A 421 -11.75 10.51 10.02
C LEU A 421 -11.44 10.28 8.54
N ARG A 422 -11.72 11.28 7.71
CA ARG A 422 -11.24 11.38 6.33
C ARG A 422 -10.92 12.83 6.00
N GLY A 423 -9.62 13.14 5.94
CA GLY A 423 -9.13 14.51 5.74
C GLY A 423 -9.62 15.44 6.85
N GLU A 424 -10.38 16.46 6.47
CA GLU A 424 -10.88 17.53 7.34
C GLU A 424 -12.15 17.16 8.12
N TYR A 425 -12.76 15.99 7.84
CA TYR A 425 -14.05 15.62 8.40
C TYR A 425 -13.98 14.34 9.23
N ALA A 426 -14.58 14.40 10.42
CA ALA A 426 -14.86 13.23 11.25
C ALA A 426 -16.33 12.84 11.11
N TYR A 427 -16.58 11.67 10.51
CA TYR A 427 -17.92 11.08 10.36
C TYR A 427 -18.25 10.26 11.59
N VAL A 428 -19.41 10.51 12.21
CA VAL A 428 -19.78 9.95 13.50
C VAL A 428 -21.16 9.30 13.45
N ALA A 429 -21.23 8.04 13.89
CA ALA A 429 -22.49 7.37 14.19
C ALA A 429 -22.85 7.64 15.66
N ALA A 430 -23.95 8.35 15.87
CA ALA A 430 -24.26 8.98 17.15
C ALA A 430 -25.50 8.40 17.87
N GLY A 431 -25.80 7.11 17.67
CA GLY A 431 -27.00 6.48 18.23
C GLY A 431 -28.28 7.23 17.81
N GLU A 432 -29.10 7.61 18.77
CA GLU A 432 -30.32 8.42 18.57
C GLU A 432 -30.04 9.78 17.92
N GLY A 433 -28.80 10.26 18.00
CA GLY A 433 -28.36 11.49 17.34
C GLY A 433 -28.23 11.38 15.82
N GLY A 434 -28.31 10.17 15.26
CA GLY A 434 -28.13 9.85 13.85
C GLY A 434 -26.70 10.01 13.36
N LEU A 435 -26.52 10.28 12.06
CA LEU A 435 -25.21 10.65 11.51
C LEU A 435 -24.88 12.10 11.89
N ARG A 436 -23.67 12.30 12.42
CA ARG A 436 -23.04 13.61 12.64
C ARG A 436 -21.75 13.70 11.83
N VAL A 437 -21.45 14.89 11.33
CA VAL A 437 -20.17 15.18 10.69
C VAL A 437 -19.57 16.39 11.38
N TYR A 438 -18.32 16.28 11.79
CA TYR A 438 -17.56 17.35 12.43
C TYR A 438 -16.44 17.80 11.50
N ASP A 439 -16.32 19.10 11.32
CA ASP A 439 -15.14 19.72 10.71
C ASP A 439 -14.05 19.82 11.79
N VAL A 440 -12.93 19.17 11.51
CA VAL A 440 -11.76 19.05 12.38
C VAL A 440 -10.52 19.65 11.73
N ALA A 441 -10.65 20.44 10.66
CA ALA A 441 -9.53 21.11 9.99
C ALA A 441 -8.75 22.02 10.96
N GLN A 442 -9.46 22.62 11.94
CA GLN A 442 -8.91 23.53 12.94
C GLN A 442 -8.41 22.84 14.22
N ILE A 443 -8.23 21.51 14.21
CA ILE A 443 -7.86 20.75 15.42
C ILE A 443 -6.57 21.24 16.08
N ASP A 444 -5.65 21.79 15.29
CA ASP A 444 -4.35 22.30 15.75
C ASP A 444 -4.24 23.84 15.72
N GLN A 445 -5.34 24.52 15.38
CA GLN A 445 -5.33 25.98 15.23
C GLN A 445 -5.58 26.67 16.58
N LYS A 446 -4.52 27.19 17.20
CA LYS A 446 -4.62 27.91 18.49
C LYS A 446 -5.57 29.12 18.47
N GLY A 447 -5.68 29.79 17.31
CA GLY A 447 -6.56 30.95 17.13
C GLY A 447 -8.06 30.62 17.09
N PHE A 448 -8.43 29.33 17.14
CA PHE A 448 -9.81 28.87 17.03
C PHE A 448 -10.25 28.21 18.34
N SER A 449 -11.26 28.78 19.01
CA SER A 449 -11.66 28.34 20.36
C SER A 449 -12.34 26.97 20.37
N GLU A 450 -13.24 26.71 19.41
CA GLU A 450 -13.97 25.44 19.28
C GLU A 450 -13.34 24.63 18.14
N ARG A 451 -12.39 23.75 18.45
CA ARG A 451 -11.54 23.13 17.42
C ARG A 451 -12.19 22.00 16.62
N ILE A 452 -13.33 21.51 17.10
CA ILE A 452 -14.17 20.51 16.46
C ILE A 452 -15.53 21.16 16.24
N THR A 453 -15.90 21.47 14.98
CA THR A 453 -17.09 22.28 14.71
C THR A 453 -18.15 21.54 13.91
N THR A 454 -19.42 21.90 14.11
CA THR A 454 -20.54 21.45 13.27
C THR A 454 -20.90 22.47 12.19
N ALA A 455 -20.65 23.76 12.46
CA ALA A 455 -20.85 24.88 11.55
C ALA A 455 -19.96 26.06 12.01
N PRO A 456 -18.85 26.37 11.31
CA PRO A 456 -17.88 27.36 11.79
C PRO A 456 -18.41 28.80 11.78
N VAL A 457 -19.40 29.11 10.93
CA VAL A 457 -19.94 30.48 10.79
C VAL A 457 -21.44 30.56 11.08
N SER A 458 -22.27 29.70 10.45
CA SER A 458 -23.73 29.77 10.57
C SER A 458 -24.39 28.43 10.31
N LYS A 459 -25.47 28.14 11.05
CA LYS A 459 -26.35 26.97 10.85
C LYS A 459 -27.08 26.98 9.50
N TYR A 460 -27.13 28.13 8.83
CA TYR A 460 -27.76 28.28 7.52
C TYR A 460 -26.79 28.06 6.36
N GLY A 461 -25.47 27.96 6.61
CA GLY A 461 -24.47 27.76 5.55
C GLY A 461 -24.22 26.28 5.21
N GLN A 462 -24.48 25.37 6.15
CA GLN A 462 -24.26 23.94 5.98
C GLN A 462 -25.13 23.12 6.92
N LYS A 463 -25.34 21.84 6.58
CA LYS A 463 -26.04 20.87 7.43
C LYS A 463 -25.26 19.56 7.50
N PHE A 464 -24.42 19.47 8.54
CA PHE A 464 -23.55 18.32 8.81
C PHE A 464 -24.19 17.28 9.74
N TYR A 465 -25.46 16.95 9.47
CA TYR A 465 -26.13 15.84 10.15
C TYR A 465 -27.26 15.27 9.30
N VAL A 466 -27.50 13.97 9.45
CA VAL A 466 -28.67 13.27 8.91
C VAL A 466 -29.34 12.55 10.08
N LYS A 467 -30.60 12.90 10.34
CA LYS A 467 -31.39 12.23 11.38
C LYS A 467 -31.64 10.78 10.97
N THR A 468 -31.42 9.86 11.89
CA THR A 468 -31.80 8.44 11.79
C THR A 468 -32.37 8.00 13.14
N LYS A 469 -32.94 6.80 13.24
CA LYS A 469 -33.52 6.30 14.50
C LYS A 469 -32.46 5.96 15.54
N TYR A 470 -31.41 5.25 15.14
CA TYR A 470 -30.29 4.83 15.98
C TYR A 470 -29.07 4.41 15.12
N ALA A 471 -28.23 5.37 14.72
CA ALA A 471 -27.04 5.09 13.91
C ALA A 471 -25.96 4.37 14.76
N THR A 472 -25.61 3.14 14.39
CA THR A 472 -24.64 2.31 15.11
C THR A 472 -23.23 2.41 14.56
N ALA A 473 -23.09 2.53 13.24
CA ALA A 473 -21.80 2.65 12.56
C ALA A 473 -21.90 3.47 11.27
N VAL A 474 -20.76 4.02 10.84
CA VAL A 474 -20.58 4.79 9.60
C VAL A 474 -19.28 4.39 8.92
N ALA A 475 -19.34 4.16 7.62
CA ALA A 475 -18.19 3.90 6.78
C ALA A 475 -18.13 4.88 5.59
N ALA A 476 -17.00 5.56 5.43
CA ALA A 476 -16.51 5.94 4.11
C ALA A 476 -15.74 4.72 3.55
N PRO A 477 -15.88 4.37 2.25
CA PRO A 477 -15.23 3.19 1.67
C PRO A 477 -13.71 3.14 1.84
N SER A 478 -13.07 4.29 2.03
CA SER A 478 -11.65 4.41 2.36
C SER A 478 -11.42 5.63 3.25
N THR A 479 -10.33 5.61 4.02
CA THR A 479 -9.82 6.80 4.73
C THR A 479 -9.04 7.74 3.81
N LEU A 480 -8.71 7.29 2.60
CA LEU A 480 -8.17 8.12 1.53
C LEU A 480 -9.24 9.08 1.00
N ALA A 481 -8.89 10.35 0.83
CA ALA A 481 -9.74 11.31 0.15
C ALA A 481 -9.75 11.03 -1.36
N VAL A 482 -10.91 10.62 -1.88
CA VAL A 482 -11.14 10.32 -3.30
C VAL A 482 -12.44 10.99 -3.72
N ASP A 483 -12.40 11.75 -4.82
CA ASP A 483 -13.51 12.57 -5.31
C ASP A 483 -13.95 12.15 -6.72
N PRO A 484 -15.06 11.41 -6.85
CA PRO A 484 -15.60 11.02 -8.15
C PRO A 484 -16.25 12.16 -8.95
N ALA A 485 -16.42 13.36 -8.36
CA ALA A 485 -17.08 14.49 -9.02
C ALA A 485 -16.15 15.33 -9.91
N ARG A 486 -14.84 15.04 -9.94
CA ARG A 486 -13.86 15.82 -10.71
C ARG A 486 -14.02 15.62 -12.23
N TRP A 487 -14.07 16.75 -12.94
CA TRP A 487 -14.11 16.77 -14.41
C TRP A 487 -12.75 16.38 -14.99
N ARG A 488 -12.75 15.73 -16.16
CA ARG A 488 -11.53 15.27 -16.83
C ARG A 488 -11.13 16.22 -17.97
N LEU A 489 -9.83 16.44 -18.14
CA LEU A 489 -9.29 17.23 -19.25
C LEU A 489 -9.14 16.36 -20.52
N LYS A 490 -9.66 16.85 -21.65
CA LYS A 490 -9.40 16.28 -22.98
C LYS A 490 -8.22 16.93 -23.67
N ALA A 491 -7.63 16.24 -24.63
CA ALA A 491 -6.48 16.69 -25.41
C ALA A 491 -6.75 17.97 -26.22
N ASP A 492 -8.02 18.27 -26.53
CA ASP A 492 -8.46 19.51 -27.18
C ASP A 492 -8.59 20.70 -26.20
N GLY A 493 -8.26 20.51 -24.92
CA GLY A 493 -8.32 21.52 -23.87
C GLY A 493 -9.69 21.67 -23.21
N THR A 494 -10.72 20.95 -23.67
CA THR A 494 -12.06 21.02 -23.07
C THR A 494 -12.22 20.03 -21.90
N MET A 495 -13.11 20.37 -20.96
CA MET A 495 -13.41 19.52 -19.81
C MET A 495 -14.65 18.65 -20.10
N ILE A 496 -14.62 17.39 -19.66
CA ILE A 496 -15.76 16.47 -19.73
C ILE A 496 -16.21 16.10 -18.32
N ASP A 497 -17.54 16.05 -18.11
CA ASP A 497 -18.12 15.68 -16.83
C ASP A 497 -17.78 14.23 -16.45
N PRO A 498 -17.66 13.92 -15.15
CA PRO A 498 -17.24 12.61 -14.67
C PRO A 498 -18.16 11.46 -15.12
N GLY A 499 -19.48 11.70 -15.23
CA GLY A 499 -20.45 10.68 -15.60
C GLY A 499 -20.30 10.23 -17.06
N ARG A 500 -20.00 11.15 -17.97
CA ARG A 500 -19.64 10.82 -19.36
C ARG A 500 -18.24 10.25 -19.46
N ALA A 501 -17.27 10.83 -18.75
CA ALA A 501 -15.89 10.37 -18.75
C ALA A 501 -15.76 8.90 -18.32
N ALA A 502 -16.52 8.48 -17.31
CA ALA A 502 -16.52 7.10 -16.82
C ALA A 502 -17.01 6.06 -17.85
N LYS A 503 -17.77 6.51 -18.86
CA LYS A 503 -18.32 5.65 -19.92
C LYS A 503 -17.45 5.59 -21.18
N LEU A 504 -16.38 6.39 -21.24
CA LEU A 504 -15.48 6.40 -22.40
C LEU A 504 -14.68 5.10 -22.49
N THR A 505 -14.59 4.53 -23.69
CA THR A 505 -13.82 3.32 -23.99
C THR A 505 -13.02 3.49 -25.28
N GLY A 506 -12.01 2.65 -25.49
CA GLY A 506 -11.20 2.63 -26.71
C GLY A 506 -10.65 4.02 -27.09
N LYS A 507 -10.79 4.38 -28.36
CA LYS A 507 -10.29 5.65 -28.92
C LYS A 507 -10.90 6.89 -28.29
N ASP A 508 -12.13 6.84 -27.79
CA ASP A 508 -12.74 8.00 -27.13
C ASP A 508 -12.08 8.27 -25.78
N ARG A 509 -11.64 7.21 -25.09
CA ARG A 509 -10.86 7.33 -23.86
C ARG A 509 -9.46 7.87 -24.11
N GLU A 510 -8.86 7.57 -25.27
CA GLU A 510 -7.55 8.12 -25.68
C GLU A 510 -7.56 9.64 -25.88
N GLN A 511 -8.75 10.26 -25.94
CA GLN A 511 -8.89 11.72 -25.97
C GLN A 511 -8.64 12.37 -24.61
N LEU A 512 -8.65 11.61 -23.50
CA LEU A 512 -8.31 12.14 -22.17
C LEU A 512 -6.79 12.37 -22.07
N VAL A 513 -6.40 13.49 -21.45
CA VAL A 513 -4.98 13.83 -21.27
C VAL A 513 -4.32 12.85 -20.30
N ASN A 514 -5.01 12.59 -19.19
CA ASN A 514 -4.59 11.64 -18.17
C ASN A 514 -5.32 10.30 -18.36
N GLU A 515 -4.64 9.20 -18.07
CA GLU A 515 -5.08 7.84 -18.45
C GLU A 515 -5.56 7.00 -17.25
N GLU A 516 -5.66 7.59 -16.07
CA GLU A 516 -6.13 6.92 -14.84
C GLU A 516 -7.55 6.39 -15.01
N GLN A 517 -7.86 5.32 -14.28
CA GLN A 517 -9.19 4.70 -14.31
C GLN A 517 -10.27 5.70 -13.87
N PRO A 518 -11.55 5.51 -14.24
CA PRO A 518 -12.61 6.29 -13.59
C PRO A 518 -12.67 5.99 -12.09
N ILE A 519 -12.96 6.99 -11.27
CA ILE A 519 -13.23 6.79 -9.85
C ILE A 519 -14.65 6.23 -9.72
N HIS A 520 -14.78 5.14 -8.97
CA HIS A 520 -16.07 4.48 -8.80
C HIS A 520 -17.06 5.35 -7.99
N PRO A 521 -18.35 5.44 -8.36
CA PRO A 521 -19.35 6.24 -7.65
C PRO A 521 -19.55 5.88 -6.18
N LEU A 522 -19.17 4.66 -5.77
CA LEU A 522 -19.15 4.21 -4.37
C LEU A 522 -18.48 5.25 -3.44
N TYR A 523 -17.39 5.88 -3.89
CA TYR A 523 -16.63 6.85 -3.09
C TYR A 523 -17.34 8.19 -2.88
N ALA A 524 -18.48 8.42 -3.55
CA ALA A 524 -19.30 9.61 -3.37
C ALA A 524 -20.14 9.56 -2.07
N TYR A 525 -20.35 8.38 -1.49
CA TYR A 525 -21.30 8.19 -0.41
C TYR A 525 -20.64 7.83 0.92
N LEU A 526 -21.30 8.24 2.00
CA LEU A 526 -21.12 7.69 3.34
C LEU A 526 -22.19 6.63 3.56
N TYR A 527 -21.81 5.52 4.16
CA TYR A 527 -22.65 4.36 4.42
C TYR A 527 -22.89 4.27 5.91
N VAL A 528 -24.11 4.59 6.33
CA VAL A 528 -24.52 4.58 7.74
C VAL A 528 -25.38 3.35 7.95
N VAL A 529 -25.04 2.53 8.94
CA VAL A 529 -25.94 1.48 9.41
C VAL A 529 -26.68 1.95 10.64
N ASP A 530 -27.99 1.75 10.61
CA ASP A 530 -28.91 2.11 11.67
C ASP A 530 -29.55 0.84 12.22
N LYS A 531 -29.62 0.73 13.55
CA LYS A 531 -30.15 -0.44 14.25
C LYS A 531 -31.55 -0.83 13.77
N TYR A 532 -32.39 0.15 13.42
CA TYR A 532 -33.80 -0.08 13.08
C TYR A 532 -34.11 0.17 11.61
N GLU A 533 -33.39 1.09 10.96
CA GLU A 533 -33.64 1.46 9.56
C GLU A 533 -32.80 0.67 8.55
N GLY A 534 -31.73 -0.02 8.99
CA GLY A 534 -30.80 -0.74 8.12
C GLY A 534 -29.77 0.18 7.47
N LEU A 535 -29.48 -0.02 6.18
CA LEU A 535 -28.43 0.71 5.47
C LEU A 535 -28.95 2.03 4.88
N ILE A 536 -28.31 3.14 5.25
CA ILE A 536 -28.61 4.49 4.78
C ILE A 536 -27.39 5.03 4.03
N LEU A 537 -27.60 5.51 2.80
CA LEU A 537 -26.56 6.20 2.03
C LEU A 537 -26.76 7.72 2.12
N VAL A 538 -25.66 8.43 2.34
CA VAL A 538 -25.61 9.89 2.41
C VAL A 538 -24.59 10.40 1.41
N ASN A 539 -24.94 11.39 0.57
CA ASN A 539 -23.97 12.00 -0.35
C ASN A 539 -22.90 12.75 0.45
N GLY A 540 -21.67 12.23 0.46
CA GLY A 540 -20.52 12.85 1.10
C GLY A 540 -19.58 13.55 0.11
N ALA A 541 -19.81 13.41 -1.20
CA ALA A 541 -18.97 14.04 -2.23
C ALA A 541 -19.03 15.58 -2.21
N THR A 542 -20.14 16.14 -1.73
CA THR A 542 -20.31 17.59 -1.52
C THR A 542 -19.24 18.18 -0.61
N LEU A 543 -18.64 17.36 0.26
CA LEU A 543 -17.57 17.81 1.17
C LEU A 543 -16.20 17.91 0.48
N LEU A 544 -16.07 17.45 -0.77
CA LEU A 544 -14.81 17.35 -1.51
C LEU A 544 -14.83 18.06 -2.87
N ASP A 545 -16.00 18.43 -3.38
CA ASP A 545 -16.19 19.00 -4.73
C ASP A 545 -15.75 20.47 -4.84
N GLY A 546 -15.58 21.16 -3.71
CA GLY A 546 -15.18 22.56 -3.63
C GLY A 546 -16.33 23.56 -3.76
N ASP A 547 -17.59 23.10 -3.73
CA ASP A 547 -18.78 23.96 -3.75
C ASP A 547 -19.35 24.13 -2.33
N PRO A 548 -19.09 25.27 -1.65
CA PRO A 548 -19.59 25.48 -0.30
C PRO A 548 -21.13 25.64 -0.23
N LEU A 549 -21.81 25.86 -1.36
CA LEU A 549 -23.26 26.11 -1.40
C LEU A 549 -24.09 24.82 -1.29
N ASN A 550 -23.47 23.65 -1.43
CA ASN A 550 -24.19 22.38 -1.50
C ASN A 550 -23.92 21.44 -0.30
N ASN A 551 -23.29 21.96 0.76
CA ASN A 551 -22.93 21.27 2.01
C ASN A 551 -24.14 20.91 2.91
N TYR A 552 -25.17 20.31 2.33
CA TYR A 552 -26.40 19.88 2.98
C TYR A 552 -26.58 18.38 2.82
N LEU A 553 -26.05 17.63 3.79
CA LEU A 553 -26.09 16.18 3.77
C LEU A 553 -27.54 15.65 3.82
N ARG A 554 -27.85 14.71 2.92
CA ARG A 554 -29.18 14.11 2.76
C ARG A 554 -29.06 12.63 2.43
N ARG A 555 -30.10 11.87 2.80
CA ARG A 555 -30.30 10.49 2.33
C ARG A 555 -30.47 10.51 0.81
N VAL A 556 -29.88 9.56 0.10
CA VAL A 556 -29.88 9.54 -1.37
C VAL A 556 -30.67 8.40 -2.01
N LEU A 557 -31.04 7.38 -1.23
CA LEU A 557 -31.87 6.29 -1.75
C LEU A 557 -33.28 6.81 -2.07
N ASP A 558 -33.85 6.34 -3.18
CA ASP A 558 -35.17 6.76 -3.63
C ASP A 558 -36.24 6.37 -2.60
N PRO A 559 -36.95 7.34 -1.97
CA PRO A 559 -37.97 7.05 -0.97
C PRO A 559 -39.20 6.31 -1.54
N ASN A 560 -39.42 6.35 -2.86
CA ASN A 560 -40.49 5.58 -3.51
C ASN A 560 -40.13 4.09 -3.65
N LYS A 561 -38.83 3.78 -3.67
CA LYS A 561 -38.31 2.41 -3.78
C LYS A 561 -37.97 1.80 -2.43
N TYR A 562 -37.45 2.62 -1.51
CA TYR A 562 -36.98 2.20 -0.20
C TYR A 562 -37.69 2.97 0.90
N ALA A 563 -38.39 2.24 1.79
CA ALA A 563 -39.07 2.86 2.92
C ALA A 563 -38.09 3.71 3.75
N ASN A 564 -38.49 4.94 4.08
CA ASN A 564 -37.64 5.92 4.77
C ASN A 564 -36.30 6.19 4.06
N ALA A 565 -36.19 5.98 2.73
CA ALA A 565 -34.93 6.09 2.00
C ALA A 565 -33.79 5.26 2.64
N SER A 566 -34.12 4.05 3.12
CA SER A 566 -33.19 3.13 3.80
C SER A 566 -33.34 1.71 3.23
N PHE A 567 -32.23 1.04 2.99
CA PHE A 567 -32.22 -0.33 2.48
C PHE A 567 -32.26 -1.32 3.65
N ASN A 568 -33.40 -1.99 3.83
CA ASN A 568 -33.58 -3.07 4.82
C ASN A 568 -34.63 -4.11 4.33
N PRO A 569 -34.36 -4.83 3.23
CA PRO A 569 -35.33 -5.76 2.66
C PRO A 569 -35.63 -6.91 3.63
N GLY A 570 -36.91 -7.13 3.93
CA GLY A 570 -37.35 -8.20 4.84
C GLY A 570 -36.81 -8.09 6.27
N GLY A 571 -36.28 -6.93 6.68
CA GLY A 571 -35.68 -6.76 8.00
C GLY A 571 -34.28 -7.37 8.15
N ALA A 572 -33.63 -7.80 7.06
CA ALA A 572 -32.32 -8.47 7.11
C ALA A 572 -31.20 -7.65 7.77
N LEU A 573 -31.30 -6.32 7.75
CA LEU A 573 -30.35 -5.38 8.34
C LEU A 573 -30.86 -4.78 9.66
N SER A 574 -31.89 -5.37 10.27
CA SER A 574 -32.32 -5.00 11.62
C SER A 574 -31.26 -5.44 12.63
N ASP A 575 -31.10 -4.65 13.68
CA ASP A 575 -30.06 -4.82 14.70
C ASP A 575 -28.63 -4.77 14.15
N ALA A 576 -28.42 -4.07 13.03
CA ALA A 576 -27.09 -3.82 12.49
C ALA A 576 -26.21 -3.04 13.48
N ASN A 577 -25.00 -3.51 13.70
CA ASN A 577 -24.08 -3.00 14.72
C ASN A 577 -22.71 -2.56 14.17
N ASN A 578 -22.29 -3.04 12.98
CA ASN A 578 -21.04 -2.66 12.33
C ASN A 578 -21.16 -2.70 10.79
N ILE A 579 -20.27 -1.98 10.10
CA ILE A 579 -20.13 -2.03 8.65
C ILE A 579 -18.66 -1.91 8.24
N VAL A 580 -18.22 -2.77 7.33
CA VAL A 580 -16.95 -2.65 6.62
C VAL A 580 -17.19 -2.74 5.12
N ILE A 581 -16.52 -1.87 4.36
CA ILE A 581 -16.59 -1.87 2.89
C ILE A 581 -15.30 -2.46 2.36
N ALA A 582 -15.41 -3.49 1.52
CA ALA A 582 -14.32 -4.06 0.76
C ALA A 582 -14.74 -4.19 -0.71
N GLY A 583 -14.01 -3.51 -1.59
CA GLY A 583 -14.39 -3.29 -2.98
C GLY A 583 -15.76 -2.64 -3.07
N THR A 584 -16.62 -3.24 -3.90
CA THR A 584 -18.01 -2.82 -4.11
C THR A 584 -18.99 -3.56 -3.21
N HIS A 585 -18.55 -4.15 -2.09
CA HIS A 585 -19.41 -4.87 -1.15
C HIS A 585 -19.31 -4.28 0.27
N ALA A 586 -20.46 -4.13 0.93
CA ALA A 586 -20.54 -3.87 2.36
C ALA A 586 -20.80 -5.17 3.12
N TYR A 587 -20.02 -5.39 4.17
CA TYR A 587 -20.12 -6.48 5.12
C TYR A 587 -20.71 -5.87 6.40
N ILE A 588 -21.96 -6.21 6.69
CA ILE A 588 -22.73 -5.60 7.79
C ILE A 588 -23.04 -6.69 8.81
N THR A 589 -22.56 -6.53 10.04
CA THR A 589 -22.91 -7.44 11.13
C THR A 589 -24.16 -6.95 11.83
N THR A 590 -25.03 -7.90 12.18
CA THR A 590 -26.26 -7.72 12.93
C THR A 590 -26.30 -8.71 14.09
N ASP A 591 -27.24 -8.54 15.01
CA ASP A 591 -27.47 -9.53 16.06
C ASP A 591 -27.88 -10.91 15.49
N HIS A 592 -28.36 -10.98 14.25
CA HIS A 592 -28.79 -12.22 13.59
C HIS A 592 -27.73 -12.86 12.69
N GLY A 593 -26.67 -12.13 12.31
CA GLY A 593 -25.66 -12.65 11.40
C GLY A 593 -24.88 -11.58 10.64
N LEU A 594 -24.12 -12.04 9.65
CA LEU A 594 -23.40 -11.21 8.69
C LEU A 594 -24.19 -11.12 7.39
N VAL A 595 -24.48 -9.89 6.93
CA VAL A 595 -25.17 -9.61 5.68
C VAL A 595 -24.20 -8.94 4.71
N ILE A 596 -24.08 -9.49 3.50
CA ILE A 596 -23.22 -8.96 2.44
C ILE A 596 -24.09 -8.26 1.40
N VAL A 597 -23.85 -6.97 1.23
CA VAL A 597 -24.60 -6.10 0.32
C VAL A 597 -23.69 -5.67 -0.82
N ASN A 598 -24.09 -5.97 -2.06
CA ASN A 598 -23.47 -5.43 -3.26
C ASN A 598 -23.88 -3.96 -3.46
N LEU A 599 -22.88 -3.12 -3.69
CA LEU A 599 -22.91 -1.66 -3.84
C LEU A 599 -22.20 -1.21 -5.13
N ASP A 600 -22.05 -2.08 -6.13
CA ASP A 600 -21.51 -1.74 -7.45
C ASP A 600 -22.34 -0.63 -8.13
N ASP A 601 -23.67 -0.70 -7.98
CA ASP A 601 -24.56 0.44 -8.13
C ASP A 601 -25.04 0.87 -6.73
N PRO A 602 -24.42 1.90 -6.10
CA PRO A 602 -24.74 2.29 -4.74
C PRO A 602 -26.19 2.68 -4.51
N LEU A 603 -26.89 3.20 -5.54
CA LEU A 603 -28.30 3.61 -5.42
C LEU A 603 -29.27 2.44 -5.61
N ASN A 604 -28.76 1.28 -6.03
CA ASN A 604 -29.50 0.03 -6.19
C ASN A 604 -28.86 -1.12 -5.42
N PRO A 605 -28.70 -1.00 -4.08
CA PRO A 605 -28.09 -2.03 -3.24
C PRO A 605 -28.84 -3.37 -3.32
N LYS A 606 -28.09 -4.47 -3.20
CA LYS A 606 -28.65 -5.84 -3.23
C LYS A 606 -27.96 -6.71 -2.20
N ILE A 607 -28.73 -7.44 -1.40
CA ILE A 607 -28.15 -8.52 -0.58
C ILE A 607 -27.73 -9.64 -1.51
N VAL A 608 -26.46 -10.06 -1.42
CA VAL A 608 -25.92 -11.17 -2.21
C VAL A 608 -25.68 -12.42 -1.39
N GLN A 609 -25.47 -12.29 -0.08
CA GLN A 609 -25.28 -13.42 0.82
C GLN A 609 -25.60 -13.04 2.27
N GLN A 610 -26.00 -14.03 3.07
CA GLN A 610 -26.24 -13.91 4.51
C GLN A 610 -25.74 -15.15 5.25
N ILE A 611 -25.08 -14.95 6.40
CA ILE A 611 -24.55 -16.02 7.24
C ILE A 611 -24.95 -15.73 8.69
N GLY A 612 -25.82 -16.57 9.26
CA GLY A 612 -26.29 -16.45 10.64
C GLY A 612 -25.99 -17.69 11.46
N GLU A 613 -26.80 -17.93 12.49
CA GLU A 613 -26.68 -19.13 13.33
C GLU A 613 -26.91 -20.44 12.53
N PRO A 614 -26.21 -21.54 12.88
CA PRO A 614 -25.26 -21.68 13.99
C PRO A 614 -23.83 -21.20 13.65
N ALA A 615 -23.58 -20.75 12.42
CA ALA A 615 -22.22 -20.40 11.97
C ALA A 615 -21.67 -19.15 12.68
N LEU A 616 -22.48 -18.09 12.80
CA LEU A 616 -22.13 -16.84 13.48
C LEU A 616 -23.20 -16.49 14.52
N LYS A 617 -22.80 -16.26 15.79
CA LYS A 617 -23.70 -15.94 16.90
C LYS A 617 -23.47 -14.52 17.38
N HIS A 618 -24.42 -13.62 17.09
CA HIS A 618 -24.32 -12.19 17.39
C HIS A 618 -22.98 -11.56 16.95
N PRO A 619 -22.60 -11.64 15.66
CA PRO A 619 -21.35 -11.06 15.18
C PRO A 619 -21.31 -9.54 15.46
N ARG A 620 -20.14 -9.06 15.88
CA ARG A 620 -19.93 -7.67 16.35
C ARG A 620 -19.02 -6.83 15.46
N SER A 621 -18.05 -7.46 14.80
CA SER A 621 -17.08 -6.78 13.97
C SER A 621 -16.47 -7.76 12.97
N ILE A 622 -16.03 -7.23 11.84
CA ILE A 622 -15.36 -7.98 10.78
C ILE A 622 -14.19 -7.16 10.23
N ALA A 623 -13.08 -7.81 9.91
CA ALA A 623 -11.99 -7.23 9.14
C ALA A 623 -11.76 -8.06 7.86
N ILE A 624 -11.62 -7.40 6.72
CA ILE A 624 -11.34 -8.05 5.43
C ILE A 624 -9.87 -7.84 5.07
N GLN A 625 -9.18 -8.91 4.66
CA GLN A 625 -7.88 -8.83 4.03
C GLN A 625 -7.78 -9.86 2.90
N PHE A 626 -7.75 -9.36 1.67
CA PHE A 626 -7.66 -10.16 0.46
C PHE A 626 -8.74 -11.25 0.39
N ARG A 627 -8.41 -12.53 0.62
CA ARG A 627 -9.35 -13.66 0.46
C ARG A 627 -10.22 -13.93 1.68
N TYR A 628 -9.85 -13.43 2.85
CA TYR A 628 -10.48 -13.82 4.11
C TYR A 628 -11.10 -12.65 4.85
N GLY A 629 -12.25 -12.93 5.44
CA GLY A 629 -12.88 -12.11 6.47
C GLY A 629 -12.64 -12.73 7.85
N PHE A 630 -12.31 -11.89 8.82
CA PHE A 630 -12.09 -12.26 10.21
C PHE A 630 -13.22 -11.66 11.01
N VAL A 631 -14.13 -12.50 11.50
CA VAL A 631 -15.35 -12.07 12.23
C VAL A 631 -15.19 -12.39 13.70
N VAL A 632 -15.58 -11.45 14.56
CA VAL A 632 -15.72 -11.72 15.99
C VAL A 632 -17.18 -11.79 16.40
N ASP A 633 -17.51 -12.80 17.17
CA ASP A 633 -18.86 -13.11 17.63
C ASP A 633 -18.85 -13.56 19.10
N ASP A 634 -19.95 -14.09 19.63
CA ASP A 634 -20.04 -14.56 21.02
C ASP A 634 -19.04 -15.66 21.41
N GLU A 635 -18.56 -16.43 20.44
CA GLU A 635 -17.70 -17.59 20.68
C GLU A 635 -16.22 -17.26 20.50
N GLY A 636 -15.90 -16.15 19.84
CA GLY A 636 -14.55 -15.64 19.69
C GLY A 636 -14.28 -15.13 18.27
N LEU A 637 -13.13 -15.52 17.71
CA LEU A 637 -12.73 -15.18 16.34
C LEU A 637 -13.05 -16.35 15.40
N LYS A 638 -13.67 -16.05 14.26
CA LYS A 638 -13.98 -17.00 13.18
C LYS A 638 -13.49 -16.45 11.85
N VAL A 639 -13.12 -17.35 10.94
CA VAL A 639 -12.65 -16.98 9.59
C VAL A 639 -13.66 -17.40 8.54
N ILE A 640 -13.96 -16.50 7.61
CA ILE A 640 -14.81 -16.73 6.45
C ILE A 640 -14.01 -16.52 5.18
N ASP A 641 -14.28 -17.31 4.13
CA ASP A 641 -13.74 -17.08 2.80
C ASP A 641 -14.63 -16.04 2.09
N VAL A 642 -14.03 -14.92 1.69
CA VAL A 642 -14.69 -13.80 1.00
C VAL A 642 -14.23 -13.63 -0.46
N THR A 643 -13.49 -14.60 -0.99
CA THR A 643 -12.96 -14.58 -2.36
C THR A 643 -14.04 -14.25 -3.38
N ILE A 644 -15.19 -14.90 -3.25
CA ILE A 644 -16.35 -14.69 -4.12
C ILE A 644 -17.48 -14.18 -3.22
N PRO A 645 -17.82 -12.87 -3.27
CA PRO A 645 -18.81 -12.28 -2.37
C PRO A 645 -20.21 -12.92 -2.40
N GLN A 646 -20.55 -13.62 -3.48
CA GLN A 646 -21.81 -14.37 -3.61
C GLN A 646 -21.76 -15.79 -3.02
N GLN A 647 -20.57 -16.28 -2.68
CA GLN A 647 -20.33 -17.63 -2.17
C GLN A 647 -19.56 -17.62 -0.84
N VAL A 648 -19.70 -16.53 -0.07
CA VAL A 648 -19.07 -16.40 1.25
C VAL A 648 -19.57 -17.52 2.15
N HIS A 649 -18.65 -18.16 2.85
CA HIS A 649 -18.92 -19.26 3.78
C HIS A 649 -17.89 -19.28 4.92
N LEU A 650 -18.27 -19.91 6.04
CA LEU A 650 -17.38 -20.16 7.15
C LEU A 650 -16.30 -21.17 6.74
N VAL A 651 -15.04 -20.89 7.08
CA VAL A 651 -13.96 -21.85 6.91
C VAL A 651 -14.00 -22.84 8.06
N GLU A 652 -14.25 -24.11 7.76
CA GLU A 652 -14.39 -25.16 8.76
C GLU A 652 -13.13 -25.31 9.61
N GLY A 653 -13.29 -25.34 10.94
CA GLY A 653 -12.19 -25.46 11.89
C GLY A 653 -11.34 -24.19 12.10
N ALA A 654 -11.55 -23.13 11.31
CA ALA A 654 -10.80 -21.88 11.41
C ALA A 654 -11.44 -20.92 12.44
N GLN A 655 -11.42 -21.33 13.70
CA GLN A 655 -11.98 -20.57 14.82
C GLN A 655 -11.07 -20.58 16.04
N LEU A 656 -11.11 -19.50 16.81
CA LEU A 656 -10.36 -19.35 18.05
C LEU A 656 -11.30 -18.84 19.14
N ALA A 657 -11.47 -19.66 20.18
CA ALA A 657 -12.33 -19.31 21.31
C ALA A 657 -11.77 -18.13 22.10
N LEU A 658 -12.59 -17.11 22.33
CA LEU A 658 -12.27 -15.93 23.13
C LEU A 658 -13.50 -15.55 23.97
N SER A 659 -13.30 -15.13 25.22
CA SER A 659 -14.41 -14.97 26.16
C SER A 659 -15.28 -13.73 25.94
N ASP A 660 -14.74 -12.68 25.32
CA ASP A 660 -15.40 -11.38 25.16
C ASP A 660 -14.85 -10.63 23.94
N ALA A 661 -14.87 -11.28 22.76
CA ALA A 661 -14.39 -10.68 21.52
C ALA A 661 -15.37 -9.60 21.01
N ARG A 662 -14.87 -8.37 20.87
CA ARG A 662 -15.69 -7.17 20.58
C ARG A 662 -15.34 -6.47 19.26
N ASP A 663 -14.05 -6.42 18.92
CA ASP A 663 -13.54 -5.84 17.67
C ASP A 663 -12.34 -6.64 17.17
N VAL A 664 -12.11 -6.59 15.86
CA VAL A 664 -10.93 -7.17 15.22
C VAL A 664 -10.31 -6.19 14.23
N TYR A 665 -8.98 -6.04 14.30
CA TYR A 665 -8.20 -5.28 13.34
C TYR A 665 -7.07 -6.16 12.80
N VAL A 666 -6.98 -6.32 11.48
CA VAL A 666 -5.96 -7.16 10.86
C VAL A 666 -4.89 -6.28 10.24
N ALA A 667 -3.64 -6.49 10.65
CA ALA A 667 -2.47 -5.81 10.10
C ALA A 667 -1.41 -6.85 9.69
N ARG A 668 -1.14 -6.94 8.38
CA ARG A 668 -0.36 -8.03 7.77
C ARG A 668 -0.81 -9.40 8.29
N THR A 669 0.09 -10.17 8.91
CA THR A 669 -0.12 -11.56 9.34
C THR A 669 -0.69 -11.69 10.76
N TYR A 670 -1.11 -10.59 11.39
CA TYR A 670 -1.69 -10.62 12.74
C TYR A 670 -3.07 -9.98 12.77
N ALA A 671 -3.98 -10.63 13.49
CA ALA A 671 -5.25 -10.06 13.90
C ALA A 671 -5.16 -9.64 15.38
N TYR A 672 -5.58 -8.40 15.66
CA TYR A 672 -5.63 -7.83 17.00
C TYR A 672 -7.08 -7.77 17.42
N VAL A 673 -7.46 -8.58 18.40
CA VAL A 673 -8.84 -8.72 18.87
C VAL A 673 -9.00 -8.03 20.22
N ALA A 674 -9.92 -7.07 20.29
CA ALA A 674 -10.37 -6.49 21.55
C ALA A 674 -11.15 -7.56 22.33
N ASN A 675 -10.62 -8.00 23.48
CA ASN A 675 -11.14 -9.12 24.26
C ASN A 675 -11.60 -8.69 25.68
N GLY A 676 -12.23 -7.51 25.76
CA GLY A 676 -12.85 -6.99 26.98
C GLY A 676 -11.91 -6.99 28.19
N LYS A 677 -12.28 -7.76 29.21
CA LYS A 677 -11.54 -7.84 30.50
C LYS A 677 -10.16 -8.49 30.40
N GLN A 678 -9.91 -9.28 29.36
CA GLN A 678 -8.65 -9.96 29.15
C GLN A 678 -7.66 -9.13 28.32
N GLY A 679 -8.02 -7.90 27.94
CA GLY A 679 -7.17 -7.01 27.17
C GLY A 679 -7.28 -7.27 25.67
N ILE A 680 -6.14 -7.45 25.01
CA ILE A 680 -6.04 -7.69 23.56
C ILE A 680 -5.51 -9.09 23.32
N ALA A 681 -6.22 -9.88 22.51
CA ALA A 681 -5.70 -11.12 21.96
C ALA A 681 -4.97 -10.81 20.64
N ILE A 682 -3.69 -11.17 20.57
CA ILE A 682 -2.88 -11.07 19.35
C ILE A 682 -2.86 -12.47 18.72
N VAL A 683 -3.43 -12.57 17.53
CA VAL A 683 -3.68 -13.83 16.83
C VAL A 683 -2.83 -13.87 15.57
N ASP A 684 -2.05 -14.93 15.43
CA ASP A 684 -1.31 -15.25 14.20
C ASP A 684 -2.31 -15.76 13.14
N VAL A 685 -2.36 -15.05 12.02
CA VAL A 685 -3.23 -15.33 10.87
C VAL A 685 -2.43 -15.43 9.57
N GLU A 686 -1.14 -15.76 9.65
CA GLU A 686 -0.30 -16.03 8.48
C GLU A 686 -0.92 -17.11 7.59
N GLN A 687 -1.46 -18.17 8.21
CA GLN A 687 -2.36 -19.14 7.59
C GLN A 687 -3.80 -18.87 8.08
N PRO A 688 -4.63 -18.14 7.32
CA PRO A 688 -5.95 -17.70 7.80
C PRO A 688 -6.89 -18.84 8.16
N GLU A 689 -6.75 -20.01 7.54
CA GLU A 689 -7.58 -21.20 7.82
C GLU A 689 -7.17 -21.93 9.11
N LYS A 690 -6.06 -21.53 9.74
CA LYS A 690 -5.54 -22.10 11.00
C LYS A 690 -5.12 -20.99 11.96
N PRO A 691 -6.04 -20.09 12.36
CA PRO A 691 -5.69 -18.98 13.25
C PRO A 691 -5.22 -19.51 14.61
N ARG A 692 -4.18 -18.90 15.16
CA ARG A 692 -3.59 -19.33 16.44
C ARG A 692 -3.37 -18.15 17.37
N LEU A 693 -3.80 -18.27 18.62
CA LEU A 693 -3.44 -17.28 19.65
C LEU A 693 -1.91 -17.26 19.81
N ASP A 694 -1.28 -16.13 19.51
CA ASP A 694 0.15 -15.93 19.76
C ASP A 694 0.38 -15.49 21.21
N GLN A 695 -0.39 -14.50 21.68
CA GLN A 695 -0.31 -13.99 23.04
C GLN A 695 -1.57 -13.21 23.45
N MET A 696 -1.81 -13.15 24.76
CA MET A 696 -2.80 -12.26 25.37
C MET A 696 -2.06 -11.14 26.10
N PHE A 697 -2.49 -9.89 25.91
CA PHE A 697 -1.88 -8.73 26.57
C PHE A 697 -2.93 -7.87 27.26
N ASN A 698 -2.81 -7.72 28.58
CA ASN A 698 -3.68 -6.86 29.39
C ASN A 698 -2.93 -5.76 30.18
N GLY A 699 -1.62 -5.61 29.96
CA GLY A 699 -0.78 -4.62 30.64
C GLY A 699 -0.86 -4.69 32.16
N ASP A 700 -0.72 -5.88 32.73
CA ASP A 700 -0.84 -6.16 34.18
C ASP A 700 -2.22 -5.79 34.73
N GLY A 701 -3.28 -6.07 33.96
CA GLY A 701 -4.67 -5.77 34.31
C GLY A 701 -5.09 -4.31 34.10
N LYS A 702 -4.21 -3.46 33.56
CA LYS A 702 -4.53 -2.06 33.21
C LYS A 702 -5.46 -1.93 32.01
N LEU A 703 -5.46 -2.92 31.12
CA LEU A 703 -6.41 -3.07 30.02
C LEU A 703 -7.43 -4.13 30.43
N ASN A 704 -8.60 -3.68 30.88
CA ASN A 704 -9.63 -4.54 31.45
C ASN A 704 -11.06 -4.18 30.99
N ASP A 705 -11.19 -3.29 30.02
CA ASP A 705 -12.45 -3.02 29.33
C ASP A 705 -12.21 -2.69 27.85
N VAL A 706 -11.38 -3.49 27.17
CA VAL A 706 -11.01 -3.22 25.78
C VAL A 706 -12.23 -3.38 24.87
N ARG A 707 -12.59 -2.31 24.17
CA ARG A 707 -13.71 -2.22 23.22
C ARG A 707 -13.25 -2.25 21.77
N GLN A 708 -12.14 -1.59 21.47
CA GLN A 708 -11.63 -1.47 20.10
C GLN A 708 -10.11 -1.33 20.04
N VAL A 709 -9.49 -1.80 18.96
CA VAL A 709 -8.06 -1.63 18.67
C VAL A 709 -7.83 -1.20 17.22
N LYS A 710 -6.89 -0.28 17.00
CA LYS A 710 -6.42 0.14 15.67
C LYS A 710 -4.89 0.14 15.63
N ILE A 711 -4.32 -0.30 14.51
CA ILE A 711 -2.86 -0.39 14.33
C ILE A 711 -2.39 0.68 13.35
N ALA A 712 -1.26 1.31 13.65
CA ALA A 712 -0.61 2.27 12.76
C ALA A 712 0.91 2.30 13.01
N MET A 713 1.65 2.74 12.00
CA MET A 713 3.08 3.04 12.15
C MET A 713 3.35 4.53 12.21
N THR A 714 4.29 4.88 13.07
CA THR A 714 4.92 6.19 13.10
C THR A 714 6.42 5.98 13.00
N ASN A 715 7.02 6.51 11.94
CA ASN A 715 8.42 6.34 11.61
C ASN A 715 8.85 4.88 11.43
N ALA A 716 9.60 4.32 12.39
CA ALA A 716 10.12 2.95 12.33
C ALA A 716 9.46 2.00 13.36
N SER A 717 8.40 2.43 14.03
CA SER A 717 7.74 1.66 15.10
C SER A 717 6.25 1.46 14.81
N LEU A 718 5.74 0.30 15.19
CA LEU A 718 4.33 -0.07 15.12
C LEU A 718 3.66 0.21 16.46
N PHE A 719 2.44 0.76 16.43
CA PHE A 719 1.66 1.09 17.61
C PHE A 719 0.24 0.52 17.53
N ALA A 720 -0.33 0.18 18.67
CA ALA A 720 -1.75 -0.09 18.84
C ALA A 720 -2.41 1.05 19.64
N TYR A 721 -3.50 1.58 19.11
CA TYR A 721 -4.36 2.56 19.77
C TYR A 721 -5.63 1.85 20.21
N VAL A 722 -5.97 1.96 21.50
CA VAL A 722 -6.93 1.07 22.14
C VAL A 722 -7.99 1.87 22.88
N ALA A 723 -9.26 1.66 22.51
CA ALA A 723 -10.40 2.14 23.26
C ALA A 723 -10.65 1.16 24.40
N ASP A 724 -10.29 1.52 25.63
CA ASP A 724 -10.35 0.68 26.83
C ASP A 724 -11.53 1.09 27.71
N GLY A 725 -12.68 1.39 27.09
CA GLY A 725 -13.96 1.62 27.75
C GLY A 725 -13.84 2.62 28.88
N LYS A 726 -14.19 2.19 30.10
CA LYS A 726 -14.10 3.04 31.31
C LYS A 726 -12.69 3.58 31.62
N ASN A 727 -11.62 3.00 31.07
CA ASN A 727 -10.24 3.44 31.30
C ASN A 727 -9.77 4.50 30.28
N GLY A 728 -10.55 4.76 29.23
CA GLY A 728 -10.23 5.73 28.18
C GLY A 728 -9.35 5.18 27.07
N LEU A 729 -8.49 6.03 26.50
CA LEU A 729 -7.55 5.67 25.43
C LEU A 729 -6.25 5.12 26.01
N ARG A 730 -5.75 4.01 25.45
CA ARG A 730 -4.40 3.49 25.69
C ARG A 730 -3.60 3.45 24.39
N ILE A 731 -2.28 3.66 24.50
CA ILE A 731 -1.35 3.48 23.38
C ILE A 731 -0.30 2.45 23.77
N LEU A 732 -0.15 1.43 22.92
CA LEU A 732 0.86 0.40 23.05
C LEU A 732 1.90 0.54 21.95
N GLN A 733 3.18 0.43 22.28
CA GLN A 733 4.22 0.19 21.29
C GLN A 733 4.31 -1.31 21.04
N LEU A 734 4.18 -1.72 19.78
CA LEU A 734 4.20 -3.13 19.36
C LEU A 734 5.56 -3.57 18.84
N THR A 735 6.32 -2.67 18.20
CA THR A 735 7.66 -2.96 17.71
C THR A 735 8.58 -1.74 17.87
N SER A 736 9.88 -1.98 17.99
CA SER A 736 10.91 -0.93 17.93
C SER A 736 12.24 -1.50 17.45
N PRO A 737 13.05 -0.72 16.70
CA PRO A 737 14.42 -1.11 16.36
C PRO A 737 15.32 -1.38 17.59
N GLU A 738 15.08 -0.71 18.72
CA GLU A 738 15.90 -0.92 19.93
C GLU A 738 15.57 -2.22 20.68
N THR A 739 14.33 -2.69 20.58
CA THR A 739 13.82 -3.81 21.39
C THR A 739 13.65 -5.08 20.59
N MET A 740 13.58 -4.99 19.26
CA MET A 740 13.25 -6.11 18.40
C MET A 740 14.17 -6.13 17.17
N PRO A 741 15.12 -7.08 17.10
CA PRO A 741 16.01 -7.18 15.94
C PRO A 741 15.30 -7.42 14.61
N GLU A 742 14.17 -8.13 14.61
CA GLU A 742 13.45 -8.52 13.40
C GLU A 742 12.46 -7.45 12.91
N TYR A 743 12.44 -6.25 13.49
CA TYR A 743 11.49 -5.17 13.18
C TYR A 743 11.41 -4.81 11.68
N ALA A 744 12.47 -5.08 10.92
CA ALA A 744 12.57 -4.81 9.50
C ALA A 744 11.80 -5.82 8.63
N GLY A 745 11.42 -7.00 9.13
CA GLY A 745 10.72 -8.03 8.36
C GLY A 745 9.28 -7.67 8.00
N PHE A 746 8.69 -8.45 7.08
CA PHE A 746 7.27 -8.34 6.72
C PHE A 746 6.36 -8.74 7.88
N SER A 747 6.71 -9.80 8.61
CA SER A 747 5.89 -10.36 9.70
C SER A 747 6.66 -10.35 11.03
N PRO A 748 7.03 -9.18 11.58
CA PRO A 748 7.68 -9.13 12.89
C PRO A 748 6.66 -9.51 13.97
N ARG A 749 7.04 -10.40 14.90
CA ARG A 749 6.21 -10.75 16.06
C ARG A 749 6.00 -9.55 16.99
N PRO A 750 4.76 -9.11 17.27
CA PRO A 750 4.51 -7.98 18.15
C PRO A 750 5.01 -8.21 19.59
N GLN A 751 5.55 -7.17 20.22
CA GLN A 751 5.96 -7.10 21.62
C GLN A 751 5.29 -5.89 22.28
N PRO A 752 4.03 -6.02 22.73
CA PRO A 752 3.25 -4.90 23.25
C PRO A 752 3.81 -4.35 24.57
N VAL A 753 3.98 -3.04 24.63
CA VAL A 753 4.33 -2.27 25.84
C VAL A 753 3.36 -1.10 26.00
N LEU A 754 2.69 -0.98 27.15
CA LEU A 754 1.83 0.16 27.45
C LEU A 754 2.68 1.41 27.69
N ILE A 755 2.60 2.39 26.78
CA ILE A 755 3.47 3.57 26.79
C ILE A 755 2.76 4.87 27.17
N ALA A 756 1.45 4.99 26.90
CA ALA A 756 0.67 6.19 27.19
C ALA A 756 -0.80 5.87 27.51
N THR A 757 -1.44 6.77 28.26
CA THR A 757 -2.86 6.69 28.63
C THR A 757 -3.54 8.05 28.58
N HIS A 758 -4.84 8.05 28.33
CA HIS A 758 -5.69 9.23 28.46
C HIS A 758 -7.07 8.84 28.98
N LYS A 759 -7.55 9.52 30.02
CA LYS A 759 -8.89 9.30 30.56
C LYS A 759 -9.87 10.18 29.78
N THR A 760 -10.72 9.53 28.99
CA THR A 760 -11.82 10.21 28.26
C THR A 760 -12.95 10.60 29.21
N LYS A 761 -13.80 11.56 28.82
CA LYS A 761 -14.94 12.00 29.65
C LYS A 761 -16.04 10.96 29.83
N GLY A 762 -16.22 10.09 28.85
CA GLY A 762 -17.09 8.91 28.92
C GLY A 762 -16.30 7.61 28.76
N GLU A 763 -17.00 6.50 28.55
CA GLU A 763 -16.37 5.25 28.12
C GLU A 763 -15.84 5.42 26.69
N ALA A 764 -14.57 5.07 26.44
CA ALA A 764 -14.02 5.01 25.09
C ALA A 764 -14.59 3.77 24.37
N LEU A 765 -15.46 4.00 23.38
CA LEU A 765 -16.18 2.96 22.64
C LEU A 765 -15.45 2.55 21.36
N ALA A 766 -14.91 3.54 20.63
CA ALA A 766 -14.22 3.31 19.36
C ALA A 766 -13.15 4.37 19.09
N ILE A 767 -12.26 4.09 18.14
CA ILE A 767 -11.21 4.97 17.64
C ILE A 767 -11.31 5.02 16.13
N SER A 768 -11.08 6.20 15.55
CA SER A 768 -11.03 6.36 14.10
C SER A 768 -10.02 5.42 13.47
N LYS A 769 -10.38 4.83 12.32
CA LYS A 769 -9.42 4.12 11.50
C LYS A 769 -8.29 5.08 11.09
N PRO A 770 -7.01 4.69 11.21
CA PRO A 770 -5.89 5.48 10.71
C PRO A 770 -5.86 5.53 9.18
N LEU A 771 -5.22 6.55 8.63
CA LEU A 771 -5.11 6.78 7.19
C LEU A 771 -4.41 5.60 6.48
N ASP A 772 -5.05 5.06 5.46
CA ASP A 772 -4.55 3.99 4.61
C ASP A 772 -3.38 4.51 3.75
N ARG A 773 -2.16 3.96 3.93
CA ARG A 773 -0.94 4.46 3.23
C ARG A 773 -0.35 3.52 2.20
N ASP A 774 -0.62 2.23 2.32
CA ASP A 774 -0.17 1.19 1.40
C ASP A 774 -1.28 0.69 0.47
N ARG A 775 -2.39 1.42 0.41
CA ARG A 775 -3.55 1.10 -0.42
C ARG A 775 -3.62 2.03 -1.64
N ALA A 776 -3.66 1.45 -2.83
CA ALA A 776 -3.80 2.17 -4.09
C ALA A 776 -5.00 1.73 -4.92
N VAL A 777 -5.61 0.59 -4.56
CA VAL A 777 -6.74 -0.02 -5.25
C VAL A 777 -7.62 -0.74 -4.22
N ASP A 778 -8.91 -0.86 -4.48
CA ASP A 778 -9.81 -1.70 -3.68
C ASP A 778 -9.91 -3.15 -4.19
N GLU A 779 -10.62 -3.97 -3.45
CA GLU A 779 -10.82 -5.41 -3.73
C GLU A 779 -11.59 -5.65 -5.04
N SER A 780 -12.30 -4.64 -5.56
CA SER A 780 -12.99 -4.67 -6.86
C SER A 780 -12.15 -4.05 -7.98
N GLY A 781 -10.88 -3.75 -7.75
CA GLY A 781 -9.97 -3.21 -8.76
C GLY A 781 -10.16 -1.71 -9.06
N ASN A 782 -10.94 -0.97 -8.25
CA ASN A 782 -11.08 0.46 -8.44
C ASN A 782 -9.86 1.20 -7.89
N GLN A 783 -9.25 2.04 -8.72
CA GLN A 783 -8.09 2.84 -8.34
C GLN A 783 -8.46 3.91 -7.29
N LEU A 784 -7.60 4.11 -6.31
CA LEU A 784 -7.80 5.05 -5.19
C LEU A 784 -6.73 6.15 -5.13
N SER A 785 -5.52 5.83 -5.55
CA SER A 785 -4.37 6.72 -5.46
C SER A 785 -3.82 7.09 -6.83
N VAL A 786 -3.29 8.31 -6.93
CA VAL A 786 -2.67 8.80 -8.16
C VAL A 786 -1.35 8.07 -8.42
N PHE A 787 -1.06 7.84 -9.70
CA PHE A 787 0.24 7.36 -10.17
C PHE A 787 0.93 8.49 -10.92
N GLY A 788 2.20 8.75 -10.61
CA GLY A 788 2.97 9.86 -11.18
C GLY A 788 3.45 9.65 -12.62
N ARG A 789 2.93 8.65 -13.35
CA ARG A 789 3.26 8.38 -14.75
C ARG A 789 1.99 8.14 -15.55
N ARG A 790 1.93 8.75 -16.72
CA ARG A 790 0.78 8.62 -17.61
C ARG A 790 0.62 7.16 -18.06
N GLY A 791 -0.58 6.61 -17.84
CA GLY A 791 -0.94 5.22 -18.13
C GLY A 791 -0.59 4.23 -17.02
N ALA A 792 0.28 4.61 -16.07
CA ALA A 792 0.60 3.74 -14.94
C ALA A 792 -0.57 3.68 -13.96
N ARG A 793 -0.84 2.49 -13.42
CA ARG A 793 -1.99 2.25 -12.54
C ARG A 793 -1.84 0.93 -11.77
N PRO A 794 -2.61 0.71 -10.69
CA PRO A 794 -2.77 -0.64 -10.15
C PRO A 794 -3.47 -1.55 -11.16
N PHE A 795 -3.48 -2.86 -10.89
CA PHE A 795 -4.31 -3.79 -11.64
C PHE A 795 -5.80 -3.45 -11.49
N ASN A 796 -6.59 -3.73 -12.52
CA ASN A 796 -8.04 -3.78 -12.39
C ASN A 796 -8.49 -5.20 -11.98
N LEU A 797 -9.78 -5.40 -11.71
CA LEU A 797 -10.30 -6.69 -11.22
C LEU A 797 -10.00 -7.85 -12.18
N GLU A 798 -10.20 -7.66 -13.47
CA GLU A 798 -9.95 -8.68 -14.49
C GLU A 798 -8.48 -9.13 -14.51
N GLU A 799 -7.56 -8.17 -14.40
CA GLU A 799 -6.12 -8.45 -14.32
C GLU A 799 -5.73 -9.12 -13.00
N MET A 800 -6.29 -8.69 -11.87
CA MET A 800 -6.08 -9.36 -10.58
C MET A 800 -6.56 -10.81 -10.64
N MET A 801 -7.76 -11.05 -11.15
CA MET A 801 -8.32 -12.40 -11.25
C MET A 801 -7.49 -13.27 -12.18
N ARG A 802 -7.02 -12.75 -13.33
CA ARG A 802 -6.09 -13.49 -14.21
C ARG A 802 -4.75 -13.81 -13.58
N LEU A 803 -4.24 -12.96 -12.69
CA LEU A 803 -3.01 -13.22 -11.94
C LEU A 803 -3.21 -14.33 -10.91
N LEU A 804 -4.38 -14.35 -10.28
CA LEU A 804 -4.67 -15.17 -9.11
C LEU A 804 -5.35 -16.50 -9.44
N ARG A 805 -6.08 -16.61 -10.55
CA ARG A 805 -6.99 -17.73 -10.85
C ARG A 805 -6.75 -18.31 -12.24
N THR A 806 -7.02 -19.60 -12.38
CA THR A 806 -6.93 -20.33 -13.64
C THR A 806 -8.05 -19.93 -14.61
N ASN A 807 -8.04 -20.45 -15.84
CA ASN A 807 -9.07 -20.22 -16.86
C ASN A 807 -9.37 -18.72 -17.11
N ASP A 808 -8.32 -17.95 -17.40
CA ASP A 808 -8.36 -16.50 -17.63
C ASP A 808 -9.06 -15.71 -16.51
N GLY A 809 -8.89 -16.16 -15.26
CA GLY A 809 -9.43 -15.49 -14.07
C GLY A 809 -10.76 -16.05 -13.57
N ASN A 810 -11.35 -17.04 -14.25
CA ASN A 810 -12.68 -17.57 -13.93
C ASN A 810 -12.64 -18.90 -13.17
N GLY A 811 -11.49 -19.57 -13.10
CA GLY A 811 -11.31 -20.88 -12.47
C GLY A 811 -11.01 -20.82 -10.98
N LEU A 812 -10.36 -21.85 -10.46
CA LEU A 812 -9.88 -21.91 -9.07
C LEU A 812 -8.66 -21.00 -8.88
N PHE A 813 -8.31 -20.70 -7.62
CA PHE A 813 -7.04 -20.06 -7.33
C PHE A 813 -5.88 -20.89 -7.87
N PHE A 814 -4.93 -20.18 -8.46
CA PHE A 814 -3.68 -20.75 -8.87
C PHE A 814 -2.74 -20.83 -7.66
N GLN A 815 -2.54 -22.05 -7.17
CA GLN A 815 -1.60 -22.35 -6.09
C GLN A 815 -0.23 -22.77 -6.66
N VAL A 816 0.85 -22.30 -6.01
CA VAL A 816 2.24 -22.55 -6.42
C VAL A 816 3.10 -23.03 -5.27
N SER A 817 4.13 -23.80 -5.61
CA SER A 817 5.30 -24.02 -4.76
C SER A 817 6.54 -23.38 -5.40
N ASP A 818 7.53 -23.02 -4.57
CA ASP A 818 8.80 -22.46 -5.06
C ASP A 818 9.79 -23.54 -5.55
N LEU A 819 9.40 -24.82 -5.52
CA LEU A 819 10.18 -25.93 -6.04
C LEU A 819 9.82 -26.17 -7.52
N ALA A 820 10.84 -26.22 -8.38
CA ALA A 820 10.64 -26.50 -9.79
C ALA A 820 9.97 -27.87 -10.01
N GLY A 821 8.92 -27.92 -10.84
CA GLY A 821 8.23 -29.16 -11.21
C GLY A 821 7.21 -29.70 -10.21
N ASN A 822 7.03 -29.05 -9.04
CA ASN A 822 6.00 -29.40 -8.07
C ASN A 822 4.77 -28.48 -8.25
N THR A 823 4.19 -28.50 -9.45
CA THR A 823 2.79 -28.09 -9.62
C THR A 823 1.95 -29.28 -9.17
N LEU A 824 1.17 -29.12 -8.10
CA LEU A 824 0.19 -30.13 -7.73
C LEU A 824 -0.65 -30.46 -8.97
N PRO A 825 -0.85 -31.74 -9.31
CA PRO A 825 -1.80 -32.09 -10.36
C PRO A 825 -3.17 -31.60 -9.91
N HIS A 826 -3.73 -30.63 -10.64
CA HIS A 826 -5.12 -30.21 -10.51
C HIS A 826 -5.98 -31.00 -11.49
#